data_AF-A0A522PGG7-F1
#
_entry.id   AF-A0A522PGG7-F1
#
_cell.length_a   1.000
_cell.length_b   1.000
_cell.length_c   1.000
_cell.angle_alpha   90.00
_cell.angle_beta   90.00
_cell.angle_gamma   90.00
#
_symmetry.space_group_name_H-M   'P 1'
#
loop_
_entity.id
_entity.type
_entity.pdbx_description
1 polymer ?
#
loop_
_entity_poly.entity_id
_entity_poly.type
_entity_poly.pdbx_seq_one_letter_code
_entity_poly.pdbx_strand_id
1 'polypeptide(L)'
;MTCAKIEGMVNGTSIMSPRIASTSSMGSSVIVRGFVAARRLPRRTCEKSRIVHTGRPFASRCLLGCFISLLYRGHDRALTCSDGEVFKGMQGSENGDGKPNATISRSAFMGGLGTAGALLATGCNTPQATTAAASRNSAAAVVSGDARKIAQARGLMPADVAAALKTYVPSGKTDDYYMFASGGHSGQVLVIGVPSMRLLKVIPVFTPESYGGWGYSSGSRDVLKAGAVDGTVITHGDTHHPTFSETGGDYDGRFFFINDKVNARVAVIDLRDFECKQIVKNPLTLSNHGVCVTPNSEYVVESSHYGMPVGWKTSDVTKEAYRKRFRGSQTYWKFDAAKGRIDPERSFAVELPPYWQDILDAGKLGSNGWTFTNSIDTELAVPEDWHGGPAMEVGASQHDMDFLHLLNWKLAERLVQSGGVSKVNGLAYIPLEQAVKEGVLYLVPEPKSPHGVDVTPDGKYVVVSGKLDPHVSIYGFTKIQQAIAKGHLRRDSYGVPIVAFEDALVAQVKVGLGPLHTQFGGDGHAYTSLFLDSAVARWTLGDDSGKGWNLLETLPVQYNVGHLAAPHGDTVHPRGGYVVALNKWSLDRFLPVGPFYPRNLQLIDNTGEKMQVLYDMPIGMAEPHYAQIIDTKLLKPIDVYPKNTDVFTMAADPKAPVFGKEGTFDRGDHIVVEMSMMRSEFRPDVVRVKRGSRVVWRLNNVETAKNAIHGFALSKYNISLSLEPGKVEAIEFVADEPGVYPYYCTDFCSALHLEMMGYLVVA
;
A
#
# COMPACT_ATOMS: atom_id res chain seq x y z
N MET A 1 50.05 20.53 26.18
CA MET A 1 50.04 19.92 27.52
C MET A 1 50.07 18.41 27.29
N THR A 2 51.19 17.70 27.03
CA THR A 2 52.58 17.72 27.59
C THR A 2 52.59 17.59 29.11
N CYS A 3 53.32 16.66 29.75
CA CYS A 3 54.63 16.03 29.46
C CYS A 3 54.62 14.52 29.81
N ALA A 4 55.10 13.60 28.94
CA ALA A 4 56.49 13.17 28.70
C ALA A 4 57.02 12.24 29.82
N LYS A 5 57.76 11.13 29.62
CA LYS A 5 58.80 10.75 28.63
C LYS A 5 59.24 9.30 29.04
N ILE A 6 59.66 8.32 28.22
CA ILE A 6 60.87 8.10 27.38
C ILE A 6 60.63 6.70 26.72
N GLU A 7 60.42 6.58 25.40
CA GLU A 7 61.34 6.30 24.27
C GLU A 7 61.76 4.84 24.02
N GLY A 8 61.74 4.47 22.72
CA GLY A 8 62.37 3.29 22.11
C GLY A 8 61.40 2.45 21.28
N MET A 9 60.99 2.90 20.08
CA MET A 9 61.55 2.53 18.76
C MET A 9 61.38 1.03 18.40
N VAL A 10 61.05 0.56 17.18
CA VAL A 10 60.75 1.13 15.86
C VAL A 10 60.36 -0.07 14.95
N ASN A 11 59.50 0.18 13.95
CA ASN A 11 59.29 -0.55 12.68
C ASN A 11 58.77 -1.99 12.66
N GLY A 12 57.92 -2.22 11.64
CA GLY A 12 58.18 -3.33 10.72
C GLY A 12 56.97 -4.17 10.35
N THR A 13 56.18 -3.64 9.42
CA THR A 13 55.68 -4.34 8.22
C THR A 13 55.64 -5.87 8.17
N SER A 14 54.47 -6.30 7.71
CA SER A 14 54.22 -7.28 6.65
C SER A 14 54.23 -8.78 6.97
N ILE A 15 53.03 -9.34 6.80
CA ILE A 15 52.71 -10.45 5.89
C ILE A 15 53.55 -11.72 6.11
N MET A 16 52.93 -12.72 6.73
CA MET A 16 52.64 -14.01 6.08
C MET A 16 51.79 -14.91 7.00
N SER A 17 50.63 -15.33 6.48
CA SER A 17 49.98 -16.62 6.77
C SER A 17 50.99 -17.78 6.64
N PRO A 18 50.77 -19.02 7.15
CA PRO A 18 49.45 -19.66 7.28
C PRO A 18 49.27 -20.63 8.48
N ARG A 19 47.99 -21.00 8.68
CA ARG A 19 47.45 -22.35 8.98
C ARG A 19 48.31 -23.33 9.81
N ILE A 20 47.76 -23.85 10.91
CA ILE A 20 47.15 -25.21 10.97
C ILE A 20 46.75 -25.56 12.42
N ALA A 21 45.53 -26.07 12.51
CA ALA A 21 44.94 -27.04 13.43
C ALA A 21 45.50 -27.28 14.84
N SER A 22 44.57 -27.39 15.78
CA SER A 22 44.17 -28.66 16.45
C SER A 22 43.85 -28.35 17.92
N THR A 23 42.56 -28.39 18.28
CA THR A 23 41.87 -29.46 19.05
C THR A 23 42.34 -29.67 20.49
N SER A 24 41.37 -30.10 21.31
CA SER A 24 41.40 -30.51 22.72
C SER A 24 41.22 -29.36 23.71
N SER A 25 40.07 -29.19 24.36
CA SER A 25 39.27 -30.06 25.26
C SER A 25 39.73 -29.99 26.72
N MET A 26 38.71 -29.90 27.59
CA MET A 26 38.74 -30.00 29.06
C MET A 26 39.38 -28.81 29.78
N GLY A 27 38.84 -28.26 30.85
CA GLY A 27 37.74 -28.67 31.71
C GLY A 27 37.93 -28.00 33.08
N SER A 28 36.83 -27.86 33.81
CA SER A 28 36.73 -27.56 35.25
C SER A 28 36.88 -26.08 35.65
N SER A 29 35.84 -25.32 36.03
CA SER A 29 34.79 -25.45 37.07
C SER A 29 35.21 -24.98 38.47
N VAL A 30 34.59 -23.89 38.94
CA VAL A 30 34.21 -23.56 40.34
C VAL A 30 32.98 -22.62 40.20
N ILE A 31 31.71 -23.07 40.33
CA ILE A 31 30.86 -23.32 41.54
C ILE A 31 30.82 -22.08 42.47
N VAL A 32 29.69 -21.41 42.74
CA VAL A 32 28.63 -21.74 43.73
C VAL A 32 27.38 -20.88 43.42
N ARG A 33 26.27 -21.51 43.00
CA ARG A 33 24.96 -21.73 43.68
C ARG A 33 24.07 -20.52 44.03
N GLY A 34 22.85 -20.58 43.48
CA GLY A 34 21.60 -20.13 44.08
C GLY A 34 20.41 -20.81 43.37
N PHE A 35 19.76 -21.76 44.03
CA PHE A 35 18.69 -22.67 43.54
C PHE A 35 17.30 -22.12 43.88
N VAL A 36 16.27 -22.40 43.04
CA VAL A 36 14.93 -23.02 43.32
C VAL A 36 14.26 -23.26 41.94
N ALA A 37 14.28 -24.45 41.33
CA ALA A 37 13.43 -25.64 41.50
C ALA A 37 11.95 -25.51 41.06
N ALA A 38 11.63 -26.00 39.86
CA ALA A 38 10.28 -26.42 39.46
C ALA A 38 10.26 -27.95 39.24
N ARG A 39 9.40 -28.66 39.98
CA ARG A 39 9.23 -30.12 39.94
C ARG A 39 8.28 -30.54 38.79
N ARG A 40 8.72 -31.50 37.98
CA ARG A 40 7.89 -32.46 37.24
C ARG A 40 7.84 -33.78 38.00
N LEU A 41 6.76 -34.55 37.84
CA LEU A 41 6.63 -36.04 37.86
C LEU A 41 5.11 -36.39 37.87
N PRO A 42 4.64 -37.63 37.58
CA PRO A 42 4.93 -38.53 36.45
C PRO A 42 3.65 -39.15 35.81
N ARG A 43 3.83 -39.90 34.70
CA ARG A 43 2.83 -40.81 34.10
C ARG A 43 2.70 -42.13 34.88
N ARG A 44 1.47 -42.67 35.01
CA ARG A 44 1.13 -44.11 35.11
C ARG A 44 -0.30 -44.39 34.58
N THR A 45 -0.58 -45.66 34.35
CA THR A 45 -1.38 -46.31 33.28
C THR A 45 -2.77 -46.85 33.66
N CYS A 46 -3.62 -47.04 32.63
CA CYS A 46 -4.74 -47.99 32.41
C CYS A 46 -5.95 -48.08 33.37
N GLU A 47 -7.17 -47.90 32.84
CA GLU A 47 -8.16 -49.00 32.66
C GLU A 47 -9.36 -48.63 31.76
N LYS A 48 -10.03 -49.68 31.25
CA LYS A 48 -11.10 -49.72 30.23
C LYS A 48 -12.49 -49.46 30.82
N SER A 49 -13.41 -48.82 30.07
CA SER A 49 -14.75 -49.38 29.74
C SER A 49 -15.69 -48.43 28.97
N ARG A 50 -16.02 -48.85 27.75
CA ARG A 50 -17.32 -48.86 27.02
C ARG A 50 -18.47 -47.84 27.28
N ILE A 51 -18.86 -47.20 26.16
CA ILE A 51 -20.20 -47.08 25.51
C ILE A 51 -21.31 -46.28 26.23
N VAL A 52 -21.88 -45.25 25.56
CA VAL A 52 -23.23 -45.20 24.92
C VAL A 52 -23.46 -43.79 24.32
N HIS A 53 -23.88 -43.77 23.04
CA HIS A 53 -24.48 -42.62 22.34
C HIS A 53 -25.95 -42.44 22.71
N THR A 54 -26.39 -41.20 22.94
CA THR A 54 -27.69 -40.58 22.54
C THR A 54 -27.51 -39.06 22.74
N GLY A 55 -28.08 -38.10 22.03
CA GLY A 55 -29.13 -38.09 21.03
C GLY A 55 -29.98 -36.82 21.15
N ARG A 56 -29.50 -35.68 20.62
CA ARG A 56 -30.27 -34.55 20.01
C ARG A 56 -31.17 -33.62 20.89
N PRO A 57 -31.60 -32.44 20.35
CA PRO A 57 -31.47 -31.12 20.99
C PRO A 57 -32.81 -30.46 21.37
N PHE A 58 -32.81 -29.32 22.07
CA PHE A 58 -33.90 -28.32 21.97
C PHE A 58 -33.49 -26.91 22.44
N ALA A 59 -34.19 -25.91 21.88
CA ALA A 59 -33.87 -24.49 21.85
C ALA A 59 -34.54 -23.63 22.94
N SER A 60 -33.96 -22.43 23.15
CA SER A 60 -34.58 -21.13 23.46
C SER A 60 -35.51 -20.95 24.68
N ARG A 61 -35.09 -20.13 25.66
CA ARG A 61 -35.58 -18.76 25.94
C ARG A 61 -35.17 -18.25 27.33
N CYS A 62 -35.02 -16.93 27.40
CA CYS A 62 -34.77 -16.09 28.56
C CYS A 62 -35.63 -16.40 29.80
N LEU A 63 -35.05 -16.27 30.99
CA LEU A 63 -35.44 -15.23 31.96
C LEU A 63 -34.50 -15.14 33.17
N LEU A 64 -34.29 -13.88 33.52
CA LEU A 64 -33.70 -13.26 34.69
C LEU A 64 -34.15 -13.85 36.05
N GLY A 65 -33.24 -13.94 37.02
CA GLY A 65 -33.60 -13.76 38.44
C GLY A 65 -33.04 -14.76 39.48
N CYS A 66 -32.04 -14.28 40.23
CA CYS A 66 -31.66 -14.61 41.62
C CYS A 66 -31.14 -16.02 41.97
N PHE A 67 -29.88 -16.10 42.45
CA PHE A 67 -29.59 -16.21 43.90
C PHE A 67 -28.13 -15.87 44.23
N ILE A 68 -27.99 -15.07 45.29
CA ILE A 68 -26.77 -14.70 46.02
C ILE A 68 -26.35 -15.84 46.96
N SER A 69 -25.03 -15.99 47.17
CA SER A 69 -24.33 -16.34 48.44
C SER A 69 -23.12 -17.23 48.16
N LEU A 70 -21.90 -17.03 48.68
CA LEU A 70 -21.19 -15.94 49.36
C LEU A 70 -19.79 -16.53 49.68
N LEU A 71 -18.76 -15.67 49.78
CA LEU A 71 -17.62 -15.69 50.72
C LEU A 71 -16.36 -15.11 50.03
N TYR A 72 -16.07 -13.80 50.22
CA TYR A 72 -15.26 -13.16 51.30
C TYR A 72 -13.79 -12.95 50.82
N ARG A 73 -13.02 -11.87 51.06
CA ARG A 73 -13.02 -10.75 52.02
C ARG A 73 -11.97 -9.71 51.52
N GLY A 74 -12.18 -8.40 51.70
CA GLY A 74 -11.14 -7.39 51.51
C GLY A 74 -11.66 -5.97 51.76
N HIS A 75 -11.18 -5.34 52.83
CA HIS A 75 -11.73 -4.15 53.51
C HIS A 75 -11.60 -2.81 52.77
N ASP A 76 -12.65 -1.99 52.94
CA ASP A 76 -12.72 -0.54 52.76
C ASP A 76 -11.93 0.26 53.82
N ARG A 77 -11.39 1.41 53.39
CA ARG A 77 -11.47 2.67 54.14
C ARG A 77 -11.86 3.80 53.18
N ALA A 78 -12.95 4.46 53.53
CA ALA A 78 -13.58 5.57 52.82
C ALA A 78 -12.92 6.92 53.13
N LEU A 79 -13.04 7.87 52.19
CA LEU A 79 -13.21 9.31 52.42
C LEU A 79 -13.89 9.95 51.20
N THR A 80 -15.20 10.16 51.37
CA THR A 80 -16.08 11.24 50.83
C THR A 80 -15.68 12.04 49.58
N CYS A 81 -16.52 11.99 48.53
CA CYS A 81 -16.72 13.08 47.57
C CYS A 81 -18.13 13.63 47.72
N SER A 82 -18.23 14.93 48.01
CA SER A 82 -19.42 15.76 47.98
C SER A 82 -19.41 16.61 46.72
N ASP A 83 -20.52 16.57 46.00
CA ASP A 83 -21.17 17.61 45.19
C ASP A 83 -20.34 18.64 44.40
N GLY A 84 -20.59 18.62 43.08
CA GLY A 84 -20.91 19.84 42.33
C GLY A 84 -19.76 20.74 41.91
N GLU A 85 -19.32 20.62 40.65
CA GLU A 85 -19.15 21.72 39.70
C GLU A 85 -18.52 21.17 38.41
N VAL A 86 -19.33 21.06 37.34
CA VAL A 86 -18.80 20.89 35.98
C VAL A 86 -18.95 22.23 35.28
N PHE A 87 -17.83 22.93 35.17
CA PHE A 87 -17.65 24.11 34.34
C PHE A 87 -17.84 23.73 32.86
N LYS A 88 -18.90 24.26 32.25
CA LYS A 88 -18.99 24.52 30.81
C LYS A 88 -18.06 25.67 30.46
N GLY A 89 -17.27 25.53 29.41
CA GLY A 89 -16.49 26.62 28.82
C GLY A 89 -16.36 26.45 27.31
N MET A 90 -16.75 27.50 26.58
CA MET A 90 -16.53 27.75 25.15
C MET A 90 -17.50 27.09 24.15
N GLN A 91 -18.73 27.60 24.12
CA GLN A 91 -19.49 27.79 22.88
C GLN A 91 -19.34 29.24 22.42
N GLY A 92 -19.05 29.41 21.13
CA GLY A 92 -19.11 30.67 20.41
C GLY A 92 -20.54 31.19 20.27
N SER A 93 -20.62 32.48 20.01
CA SER A 93 -21.78 33.37 20.07
C SER A 93 -23.01 32.94 19.25
N GLU A 94 -24.18 32.99 19.90
CA GLU A 94 -25.51 33.06 19.30
C GLU A 94 -25.89 34.52 18.96
N ASN A 95 -26.71 34.68 17.91
CA ASN A 95 -27.82 35.64 17.80
C ASN A 95 -28.89 34.93 16.95
N GLY A 96 -29.92 34.35 17.57
CA GLY A 96 -31.32 34.85 17.58
C GLY A 96 -32.13 34.22 16.44
N ASP A 97 -33.35 33.69 16.54
CA ASP A 97 -34.42 33.57 17.55
C ASP A 97 -35.22 32.30 17.12
N GLY A 98 -35.69 31.39 17.99
CA GLY A 98 -36.96 31.56 18.71
C GLY A 98 -37.97 30.41 18.48
N LYS A 99 -37.78 29.26 19.17
CA LYS A 99 -38.80 28.35 19.80
C LYS A 99 -39.93 27.67 18.93
N PRO A 100 -40.69 26.66 19.44
CA PRO A 100 -40.27 25.25 19.49
C PRO A 100 -41.35 24.21 19.03
N ASN A 101 -40.96 22.93 19.01
CA ASN A 101 -41.75 21.69 19.05
C ASN A 101 -42.51 21.21 17.78
N ALA A 102 -42.13 20.05 17.25
CA ALA A 102 -42.94 18.82 17.28
C ALA A 102 -42.28 17.66 16.50
N THR A 103 -41.98 16.59 17.22
CA THR A 103 -41.73 15.23 16.74
C THR A 103 -43.01 14.66 16.13
N ILE A 104 -43.01 14.16 14.88
CA ILE A 104 -44.01 13.18 14.39
C ILE A 104 -43.35 12.18 13.43
N SER A 105 -43.62 10.90 13.69
CA SER A 105 -43.27 9.72 12.92
C SER A 105 -44.18 9.49 11.70
N ARG A 106 -43.70 8.65 10.78
CA ARG A 106 -44.40 8.11 9.61
C ARG A 106 -45.73 7.43 9.95
N SER A 107 -46.82 7.87 9.30
CA SER A 107 -47.89 7.00 8.79
C SER A 107 -48.93 7.77 7.96
N ALA A 108 -49.21 7.23 6.77
CA ALA A 108 -50.48 7.23 6.04
C ALA A 108 -51.20 8.54 5.70
N PHE A 109 -51.35 8.82 4.40
CA PHE A 109 -52.64 9.26 3.85
C PHE A 109 -52.80 8.88 2.37
N MET A 110 -53.88 8.16 2.07
CA MET A 110 -54.37 7.82 0.74
C MET A 110 -55.76 8.47 0.59
N GLY A 111 -56.07 8.91 -0.64
CA GLY A 111 -57.42 9.26 -1.10
C GLY A 111 -57.80 10.73 -0.88
N GLY A 112 -58.37 11.46 -1.84
CA GLY A 112 -58.90 11.11 -3.15
C GLY A 112 -60.03 12.12 -3.47
N LEU A 113 -60.24 12.45 -4.76
CA LEU A 113 -61.46 13.00 -5.39
C LEU A 113 -61.04 13.58 -6.75
N GLY A 114 -61.63 13.27 -7.90
CA GLY A 114 -62.74 12.38 -8.21
C GLY A 114 -63.25 12.64 -9.64
N THR A 115 -63.97 11.64 -10.17
CA THR A 115 -65.08 11.72 -11.17
C THR A 115 -64.74 12.13 -12.62
N ALA A 116 -65.30 11.58 -13.69
CA ALA A 116 -66.35 10.59 -14.02
C ALA A 116 -66.16 10.23 -15.54
N GLY A 117 -66.76 9.25 -16.22
CA GLY A 117 -67.70 8.14 -15.99
C GLY A 117 -67.58 7.19 -17.21
N ALA A 118 -67.77 5.87 -17.05
CA ALA A 118 -68.98 5.10 -17.46
C ALA A 118 -69.23 5.13 -19.00
N LEU A 119 -69.39 4.05 -19.78
CA LEU A 119 -69.87 2.66 -19.60
C LEU A 119 -69.43 1.76 -20.81
N LEU A 120 -69.33 0.45 -20.56
CA LEU A 120 -69.83 -0.75 -21.30
C LEU A 120 -69.82 -0.75 -22.85
N ALA A 121 -69.54 -1.82 -23.62
CA ALA A 121 -69.45 -3.26 -23.39
C ALA A 121 -68.99 -3.98 -24.70
N THR A 122 -68.56 -5.24 -24.54
CA THR A 122 -68.68 -6.39 -25.47
C THR A 122 -68.00 -6.40 -26.86
N GLY A 123 -67.17 -7.43 -27.08
CA GLY A 123 -67.47 -8.43 -28.12
C GLY A 123 -66.59 -8.50 -29.37
N CYS A 124 -65.77 -9.56 -29.43
CA CYS A 124 -65.46 -10.44 -30.57
C CYS A 124 -64.87 -9.92 -31.91
N ASN A 125 -63.69 -10.50 -32.23
CA ASN A 125 -63.26 -11.12 -33.49
C ASN A 125 -62.99 -10.33 -34.80
N THR A 126 -61.67 -10.27 -35.11
CA THR A 126 -61.01 -10.62 -36.40
C THR A 126 -61.06 -9.61 -37.59
N PRO A 127 -60.29 -9.79 -38.70
CA PRO A 127 -58.99 -9.11 -38.89
C PRO A 127 -58.77 -8.50 -40.29
N GLN A 128 -58.18 -7.31 -40.42
CA GLN A 128 -57.55 -6.81 -41.67
C GLN A 128 -57.02 -5.39 -41.40
N ALA A 129 -56.04 -4.83 -42.08
CA ALA A 129 -54.84 -5.27 -42.79
C ALA A 129 -54.12 -3.95 -43.14
N THR A 130 -52.80 -3.90 -42.99
CA THR A 130 -51.86 -2.98 -43.65
C THR A 130 -52.16 -1.47 -43.53
N THR A 131 -51.27 -0.67 -42.95
CA THR A 131 -50.09 -0.19 -43.68
C THR A 131 -49.06 0.37 -42.71
N ALA A 132 -47.80 0.01 -42.97
CA ALA A 132 -46.65 0.44 -42.21
C ALA A 132 -46.39 1.94 -42.42
N ALA A 133 -46.51 2.71 -41.34
CA ALA A 133 -45.76 3.96 -41.19
C ALA A 133 -44.62 3.67 -40.22
N ALA A 134 -43.40 3.59 -40.76
CA ALA A 134 -42.19 3.45 -39.99
C ALA A 134 -41.95 4.74 -39.18
N SER A 135 -42.53 4.82 -37.98
CA SER A 135 -42.02 5.74 -36.96
C SER A 135 -40.69 5.17 -36.48
N ARG A 136 -39.59 5.86 -36.79
CA ARG A 136 -38.32 5.71 -36.05
C ARG A 136 -38.56 6.13 -34.60
N ASN A 137 -39.15 5.23 -33.82
CA ASN A 137 -39.11 5.33 -32.37
C ASN A 137 -37.68 4.99 -31.98
N SER A 138 -37.01 6.00 -31.43
CA SER A 138 -35.91 5.84 -30.49
C SER A 138 -36.25 4.67 -29.56
N ALA A 139 -35.58 3.54 -29.78
CA ALA A 139 -35.73 2.37 -28.93
C ALA A 139 -35.15 2.69 -27.56
N ALA A 140 -35.96 3.28 -26.69
CA ALA A 140 -35.74 3.14 -25.25
C ALA A 140 -35.71 1.62 -24.99
N ALA A 141 -34.55 1.09 -24.62
CA ALA A 141 -34.41 -0.32 -24.32
C ALA A 141 -35.41 -0.68 -23.20
N VAL A 142 -36.51 -1.33 -23.56
CA VAL A 142 -37.47 -1.85 -22.60
C VAL A 142 -36.76 -2.98 -21.88
N VAL A 143 -36.38 -2.73 -20.63
CA VAL A 143 -35.93 -3.78 -19.70
C VAL A 143 -36.95 -4.92 -19.78
N SER A 144 -36.49 -6.13 -20.09
CA SER A 144 -37.40 -7.27 -20.28
C SER A 144 -38.32 -7.42 -19.06
N GLY A 145 -39.54 -7.93 -19.29
CA GLY A 145 -40.49 -8.16 -18.20
C GLY A 145 -39.89 -8.99 -17.06
N ASP A 146 -38.96 -9.89 -17.37
CA ASP A 146 -38.28 -10.72 -16.38
C ASP A 146 -37.22 -9.94 -15.57
N ALA A 147 -36.44 -9.06 -16.20
CA ALA A 147 -35.51 -8.20 -15.47
C ALA A 147 -36.25 -7.24 -14.52
N ARG A 148 -37.43 -6.75 -14.90
CA ARG A 148 -38.29 -5.94 -14.01
C ARG A 148 -38.82 -6.75 -12.82
N LYS A 149 -39.25 -8.00 -13.05
CA LYS A 149 -39.67 -8.91 -11.97
C LYS A 149 -38.53 -9.22 -11.00
N ILE A 150 -37.31 -9.44 -11.51
CA ILE A 150 -36.11 -9.68 -10.67
C ILE A 150 -35.80 -8.45 -9.82
N ALA A 151 -35.78 -7.26 -10.41
CA ALA A 151 -35.54 -6.02 -9.68
C ALA A 151 -36.58 -5.82 -8.57
N GLN A 152 -37.87 -6.03 -8.87
CA GLN A 152 -38.95 -5.94 -7.89
C GLN A 152 -38.83 -6.99 -6.79
N ALA A 153 -38.53 -8.26 -7.12
CA ALA A 153 -38.37 -9.34 -6.15
C ALA A 153 -37.20 -9.10 -5.18
N ARG A 154 -36.16 -8.38 -5.65
CA ARG A 154 -35.00 -7.99 -4.84
C ARG A 154 -35.17 -6.63 -4.13
N GLY A 155 -36.27 -5.91 -4.38
CA GLY A 155 -36.50 -4.57 -3.83
C GLY A 155 -35.55 -3.50 -4.35
N LEU A 156 -35.02 -3.65 -5.57
CA LEU A 156 -34.05 -2.72 -6.16
C LEU A 156 -34.73 -1.45 -6.69
N MET A 157 -34.11 -0.31 -6.39
CA MET A 157 -34.47 0.99 -6.97
C MET A 157 -33.95 1.09 -8.42
N PRO A 158 -34.51 1.98 -9.26
CA PRO A 158 -34.01 2.19 -10.62
C PRO A 158 -32.52 2.55 -10.69
N ALA A 159 -32.02 3.32 -9.72
CA ALA A 159 -30.61 3.67 -9.60
C ALA A 159 -29.72 2.44 -9.34
N ASP A 160 -30.18 1.48 -8.54
CA ASP A 160 -29.45 0.23 -8.25
C ASP A 160 -29.35 -0.64 -9.51
N VAL A 161 -30.42 -0.71 -10.30
CA VAL A 161 -30.42 -1.43 -11.58
C VAL A 161 -29.46 -0.77 -12.57
N ALA A 162 -29.45 0.56 -12.66
CA ALA A 162 -28.51 1.28 -13.51
C ALA A 162 -27.04 1.07 -13.07
N ALA A 163 -26.77 1.13 -11.77
CA ALA A 163 -25.45 0.89 -11.21
C ALA A 163 -24.98 -0.55 -11.47
N ALA A 164 -25.86 -1.54 -11.31
CA ALA A 164 -25.57 -2.93 -11.65
C ALA A 164 -25.23 -3.09 -13.14
N LEU A 165 -25.93 -2.41 -14.05
CA LEU A 165 -25.64 -2.47 -15.48
C LEU A 165 -24.31 -1.80 -15.86
N LYS A 166 -23.91 -0.74 -15.14
CA LYS A 166 -22.62 -0.05 -15.35
C LYS A 166 -21.41 -0.86 -14.87
N THR A 167 -21.61 -1.76 -13.91
CA THR A 167 -20.53 -2.55 -13.27
C THR A 167 -20.51 -4.01 -13.68
N TYR A 168 -21.60 -4.51 -14.27
CA TYR A 168 -21.68 -5.90 -14.70
C TYR A 168 -20.82 -6.16 -15.94
N VAL A 169 -19.72 -6.89 -15.73
CA VAL A 169 -18.88 -7.45 -16.80
C VAL A 169 -19.22 -8.94 -16.97
N PRO A 170 -19.87 -9.35 -18.08
CA PRO A 170 -20.33 -10.72 -18.24
C PRO A 170 -19.17 -11.72 -18.44
N SER A 171 -19.48 -13.01 -18.26
CA SER A 171 -18.51 -14.10 -18.49
C SER A 171 -17.87 -14.00 -19.88
N GLY A 172 -16.54 -14.15 -19.93
CA GLY A 172 -15.75 -14.04 -21.16
C GLY A 172 -15.48 -12.60 -21.62
N LYS A 173 -15.92 -11.56 -20.89
CA LYS A 173 -15.54 -10.17 -21.13
C LYS A 173 -14.53 -9.68 -20.08
N THR A 174 -13.71 -8.74 -20.49
CA THR A 174 -12.67 -8.11 -19.66
C THR A 174 -13.12 -6.73 -19.20
N ASP A 175 -12.55 -6.32 -18.08
CA ASP A 175 -12.60 -4.93 -17.61
C ASP A 175 -11.86 -3.99 -18.59
N ASP A 176 -12.13 -2.69 -18.46
CA ASP A 176 -11.51 -1.66 -19.30
C ASP A 176 -10.14 -1.23 -18.74
N TYR A 177 -10.04 -1.19 -17.40
CA TYR A 177 -8.86 -0.77 -16.66
C TYR A 177 -8.41 -1.81 -15.63
N TYR A 178 -7.13 -1.75 -15.30
CA TYR A 178 -6.60 -2.30 -14.06
C TYR A 178 -6.42 -1.18 -13.03
N MET A 179 -6.84 -1.43 -11.80
CA MET A 179 -6.47 -0.63 -10.63
C MET A 179 -5.45 -1.41 -9.80
N PHE A 180 -4.29 -0.81 -9.56
CA PHE A 180 -3.27 -1.35 -8.68
C PHE A 180 -3.33 -0.57 -7.37
N ALA A 181 -3.87 -1.21 -6.34
CA ALA A 181 -3.99 -0.64 -5.01
C ALA A 181 -2.88 -1.16 -4.10
N SER A 182 -2.38 -0.29 -3.24
CA SER A 182 -1.59 -0.73 -2.09
C SER A 182 -2.38 -1.73 -1.25
N GLY A 183 -1.65 -2.65 -0.64
CA GLY A 183 -2.16 -3.61 0.34
C GLY A 183 -1.96 -3.15 1.78
N GLY A 184 -1.53 -1.91 2.06
CA GLY A 184 -1.27 -1.43 3.43
C GLY A 184 -0.40 -2.39 4.23
N HIS A 185 -0.81 -2.59 5.48
CA HIS A 185 -0.18 -3.49 6.45
C HIS A 185 -0.15 -4.98 6.06
N SER A 186 -0.73 -5.41 4.93
CA SER A 186 -0.43 -6.74 4.39
C SER A 186 0.96 -6.82 3.74
N GLY A 187 1.53 -5.68 3.35
CA GLY A 187 2.81 -5.61 2.63
C GLY A 187 2.72 -6.01 1.16
N GLN A 188 1.52 -6.18 0.59
CA GLN A 188 1.28 -6.63 -0.78
C GLN A 188 0.74 -5.52 -1.69
N VAL A 189 0.47 -5.85 -2.95
CA VAL A 189 -0.25 -5.01 -3.93
C VAL A 189 -1.46 -5.79 -4.45
N LEU A 190 -2.61 -5.11 -4.57
CA LEU A 190 -3.87 -5.67 -5.05
C LEU A 190 -4.13 -5.21 -6.49
N VAL A 191 -4.40 -6.15 -7.39
CA VAL A 191 -4.74 -5.87 -8.79
C VAL A 191 -6.22 -6.12 -8.99
N ILE A 192 -6.96 -5.08 -9.36
CA ILE A 192 -8.42 -5.06 -9.41
C ILE A 192 -8.87 -4.65 -10.81
N GLY A 193 -9.87 -5.34 -11.38
CA GLY A 193 -10.49 -4.94 -12.65
C GLY A 193 -11.53 -3.84 -12.44
N VAL A 194 -11.57 -2.82 -13.31
CA VAL A 194 -12.56 -1.74 -13.28
C VAL A 194 -13.29 -1.69 -14.63
N PRO A 195 -14.65 -1.72 -14.67
CA PRO A 195 -15.57 -1.38 -13.58
C PRO A 195 -16.14 -2.56 -12.77
N SER A 196 -15.72 -3.80 -12.99
CA SER A 196 -16.28 -4.95 -12.26
C SER A 196 -15.92 -5.00 -10.77
N MET A 197 -14.86 -4.30 -10.38
CA MET A 197 -14.28 -4.28 -9.03
C MET A 197 -13.86 -5.66 -8.52
N ARG A 198 -13.56 -6.59 -9.44
CA ARG A 198 -13.08 -7.94 -9.09
C ARG A 198 -11.59 -7.89 -8.75
N LEU A 199 -11.20 -8.51 -7.63
CA LEU A 199 -9.80 -8.79 -7.34
C LEU A 199 -9.28 -9.86 -8.31
N LEU A 200 -8.25 -9.52 -9.09
CA LEU A 200 -7.68 -10.37 -10.13
C LEU A 200 -6.38 -11.04 -9.69
N LYS A 201 -5.52 -10.34 -8.95
CA LYS A 201 -4.26 -10.86 -8.41
C LYS A 201 -3.86 -10.11 -7.13
N VAL A 202 -3.19 -10.82 -6.24
CA VAL A 202 -2.36 -10.22 -5.18
C VAL A 202 -0.91 -10.41 -5.62
N ILE A 203 -0.17 -9.31 -5.77
CA ILE A 203 1.27 -9.36 -6.07
C ILE A 203 1.99 -9.33 -4.72
N PRO A 204 2.72 -10.40 -4.38
CA PRO A 204 3.46 -10.42 -3.13
C PRO A 204 4.75 -9.58 -3.24
N VAL A 205 5.08 -8.83 -2.17
CA VAL A 205 6.19 -7.88 -2.14
C VAL A 205 6.97 -7.97 -0.84
N PHE A 206 6.48 -7.39 0.25
CA PHE A 206 7.25 -7.24 1.50
C PHE A 206 6.97 -8.35 2.53
N THR A 207 5.89 -9.10 2.33
CA THR A 207 5.43 -10.15 3.24
C THR A 207 5.42 -11.49 2.50
N PRO A 208 5.95 -12.58 3.08
CA PRO A 208 5.81 -13.92 2.50
C PRO A 208 4.36 -14.29 2.23
N GLU A 209 4.11 -14.93 1.09
CA GLU A 209 2.77 -15.28 0.59
C GLU A 209 2.82 -16.71 0.05
N SER A 210 2.02 -17.60 0.64
CA SER A 210 2.15 -19.04 0.43
C SER A 210 1.52 -19.55 -0.87
N TYR A 211 0.54 -18.84 -1.45
CA TYR A 211 -0.15 -19.23 -2.68
C TYR A 211 0.79 -19.19 -3.88
N GLY A 212 1.47 -18.06 -4.11
CA GLY A 212 2.50 -17.91 -5.13
C GLY A 212 3.89 -18.42 -4.71
N GLY A 213 4.06 -18.78 -3.42
CA GLY A 213 5.32 -19.26 -2.88
C GLY A 213 6.38 -18.17 -2.62
N TRP A 214 5.97 -16.91 -2.58
CA TRP A 214 6.85 -15.77 -2.31
C TRP A 214 7.39 -15.82 -0.88
N GLY A 215 8.71 -15.72 -0.73
CA GLY A 215 9.41 -15.81 0.55
C GLY A 215 9.75 -17.24 0.99
N TYR A 216 9.43 -18.23 0.16
CA TYR A 216 9.73 -19.64 0.39
C TYR A 216 10.74 -20.21 -0.62
N SER A 217 10.85 -19.61 -1.81
CA SER A 217 11.93 -19.92 -2.76
C SER A 217 13.23 -19.19 -2.39
N SER A 218 14.38 -19.72 -2.82
CA SER A 218 15.68 -19.06 -2.63
C SER A 218 15.70 -17.68 -3.29
N GLY A 219 15.19 -17.56 -4.52
CA GLY A 219 15.21 -16.27 -5.23
C GLY A 219 14.31 -15.21 -4.58
N SER A 220 13.09 -15.57 -4.18
CA SER A 220 12.19 -14.62 -3.49
C SER A 220 12.71 -14.25 -2.10
N ARG A 221 13.36 -15.18 -1.39
CA ARG A 221 14.07 -14.90 -0.13
C ARG A 221 15.24 -13.97 -0.33
N ASP A 222 16.00 -14.13 -1.41
CA ASP A 222 17.10 -13.21 -1.74
C ASP A 222 16.59 -11.79 -2.01
N VAL A 223 15.46 -11.66 -2.70
CA VAL A 223 14.81 -10.35 -2.89
C VAL A 223 14.34 -9.74 -1.56
N LEU A 224 13.68 -10.51 -0.70
CA LEU A 224 13.29 -10.05 0.65
C LEU A 224 14.52 -9.65 1.49
N LYS A 225 15.59 -10.44 1.42
CA LYS A 225 16.84 -10.20 2.14
C LYS A 225 17.58 -8.96 1.63
N ALA A 226 17.44 -8.60 0.36
CA ALA A 226 17.98 -7.34 -0.16
C ALA A 226 17.37 -6.11 0.52
N GLY A 227 16.14 -6.25 1.04
CA GLY A 227 15.46 -5.25 1.88
C GLY A 227 15.73 -5.38 3.38
N ALA A 228 16.72 -6.16 3.82
CA ALA A 228 17.00 -6.35 5.24
C ALA A 228 17.42 -5.04 5.94
N VAL A 229 17.05 -4.91 7.22
CA VAL A 229 17.45 -3.80 8.08
C VAL A 229 18.55 -4.29 9.01
N ASP A 230 19.77 -3.77 8.85
CA ASP A 230 20.95 -4.19 9.63
C ASP A 230 21.13 -5.72 9.69
N GLY A 231 21.00 -6.37 8.52
CA GLY A 231 21.10 -7.83 8.39
C GLY A 231 19.86 -8.63 8.82
N THR A 232 18.86 -7.97 9.44
CA THR A 232 17.58 -8.60 9.82
C THR A 232 16.64 -8.65 8.62
N VAL A 233 16.26 -9.85 8.19
CA VAL A 233 15.23 -10.03 7.14
C VAL A 233 13.87 -9.64 7.70
N ILE A 234 13.22 -8.70 7.02
CA ILE A 234 11.91 -8.19 7.43
C ILE A 234 10.81 -8.87 6.61
N THR A 235 9.88 -9.53 7.30
CA THR A 235 8.83 -10.38 6.71
C THR A 235 7.42 -9.78 6.84
N HIS A 236 7.33 -8.48 7.09
CA HIS A 236 6.08 -7.72 7.03
C HIS A 236 6.35 -6.41 6.28
N GLY A 237 5.32 -5.67 5.91
CA GLY A 237 5.46 -4.32 5.37
C GLY A 237 4.15 -3.55 5.44
N ASP A 238 4.23 -2.26 5.15
CA ASP A 238 3.09 -1.36 5.09
C ASP A 238 3.13 -0.58 3.77
N THR A 239 2.42 -1.08 2.76
CA THR A 239 2.44 -0.50 1.41
C THR A 239 1.53 0.70 1.31
N HIS A 240 2.05 1.82 0.80
CA HIS A 240 1.28 3.08 0.74
C HIS A 240 1.04 3.57 -0.68
N HIS A 241 2.09 3.97 -1.38
CA HIS A 241 2.00 4.74 -2.62
C HIS A 241 2.46 3.93 -3.84
N PRO A 242 1.52 3.24 -4.51
CA PRO A 242 1.79 2.61 -5.79
C PRO A 242 2.05 3.66 -6.87
N THR A 243 3.05 3.42 -7.72
CA THR A 243 3.34 4.28 -8.87
C THR A 243 3.77 3.48 -10.10
N PHE A 244 3.16 3.72 -11.26
CA PHE A 244 3.57 3.15 -12.53
C PHE A 244 4.81 3.84 -13.09
N SER A 245 5.58 3.12 -13.92
CA SER A 245 6.57 3.78 -14.76
C SER A 245 5.92 4.66 -15.83
N GLU A 246 6.60 5.75 -16.16
CA GLU A 246 6.13 6.81 -17.03
C GLU A 246 7.09 7.07 -18.20
N THR A 247 6.55 7.57 -19.30
CA THR A 247 7.27 8.18 -20.42
C THR A 247 6.57 9.49 -20.79
N GLY A 248 7.26 10.61 -20.69
CA GLY A 248 6.68 11.93 -20.93
C GLY A 248 5.56 12.34 -19.97
N GLY A 249 5.48 11.71 -18.80
CA GLY A 249 4.42 11.96 -17.81
C GLY A 249 3.17 11.10 -17.99
N ASP A 250 3.17 10.13 -18.91
CA ASP A 250 2.11 9.13 -19.09
C ASP A 250 2.60 7.73 -18.73
N TYR A 251 1.70 6.91 -18.19
CA TYR A 251 2.01 5.51 -17.90
C TYR A 251 2.44 4.75 -19.15
N ASP A 252 3.53 4.00 -19.03
CA ASP A 252 4.07 3.18 -20.11
C ASP A 252 3.76 1.67 -19.96
N GLY A 253 3.21 1.27 -18.81
CA GLY A 253 2.77 -0.09 -18.51
C GLY A 253 3.90 -1.13 -18.38
N ARG A 254 5.14 -0.71 -18.16
CA ARG A 254 6.31 -1.62 -18.09
C ARG A 254 6.64 -2.07 -16.68
N PHE A 255 6.69 -1.13 -15.73
CA PHE A 255 7.09 -1.37 -14.36
C PHE A 255 6.12 -0.69 -13.39
N PHE A 256 6.20 -1.13 -12.15
CA PHE A 256 5.43 -0.59 -11.06
C PHE A 256 6.28 -0.56 -9.80
N PHE A 257 6.11 0.47 -8.98
CA PHE A 257 6.89 0.68 -7.78
C PHE A 257 5.94 0.83 -6.58
N ILE A 258 6.39 0.37 -5.43
CA ILE A 258 5.64 0.46 -4.19
C ILE A 258 6.58 0.57 -3.00
N ASN A 259 6.25 1.43 -2.05
CA ASN A 259 7.04 1.64 -0.84
C ASN A 259 6.57 0.78 0.33
N ASP A 260 7.43 0.65 1.33
CA ASP A 260 7.11 0.15 2.67
C ASP A 260 7.38 1.24 3.71
N LYS A 261 6.29 1.82 4.25
CA LYS A 261 6.33 2.95 5.19
C LYS A 261 7.11 2.66 6.45
N VAL A 262 6.95 1.46 7.01
CA VAL A 262 7.43 1.13 8.35
C VAL A 262 8.93 0.82 8.39
N ASN A 263 9.53 0.39 7.27
CA ASN A 263 10.97 0.09 7.20
C ASN A 263 11.74 0.88 6.14
N ALA A 264 11.13 1.88 5.50
CA ALA A 264 11.72 2.67 4.41
C ALA A 264 12.40 1.80 3.34
N ARG A 265 11.57 1.01 2.65
CA ARG A 265 11.99 0.20 1.50
C ARG A 265 11.17 0.61 0.27
N VAL A 266 11.72 0.36 -0.91
CA VAL A 266 11.04 0.53 -2.20
C VAL A 266 11.22 -0.74 -3.01
N ALA A 267 10.15 -1.22 -3.62
CA ALA A 267 10.16 -2.41 -4.47
C ALA A 267 9.94 -2.05 -5.95
N VAL A 268 10.52 -2.86 -6.82
CA VAL A 268 10.29 -2.84 -8.27
C VAL A 268 9.50 -4.09 -8.65
N ILE A 269 8.41 -3.91 -9.38
CA ILE A 269 7.57 -4.97 -9.95
C ILE A 269 7.63 -4.85 -11.48
N ASP A 270 7.85 -5.97 -12.16
CA ASP A 270 7.80 -6.06 -13.62
C ASP A 270 6.38 -6.43 -14.06
N LEU A 271 5.78 -5.63 -14.93
CA LEU A 271 4.39 -5.82 -15.36
C LEU A 271 4.25 -6.82 -16.52
N ARG A 272 5.36 -7.38 -17.02
CA ARG A 272 5.29 -8.53 -17.92
C ARG A 272 4.76 -9.76 -17.20
N ASP A 273 5.12 -9.96 -15.94
CA ASP A 273 4.70 -11.15 -15.19
C ASP A 273 4.08 -10.88 -13.82
N PHE A 274 4.00 -9.60 -13.43
CA PHE A 274 3.37 -9.14 -12.20
C PHE A 274 4.08 -9.70 -10.95
N GLU A 275 5.41 -9.78 -10.99
CA GLU A 275 6.23 -10.28 -9.89
C GLU A 275 7.19 -9.21 -9.38
N CYS A 276 7.42 -9.19 -8.06
CA CYS A 276 8.42 -8.33 -7.44
C CYS A 276 9.84 -8.82 -7.81
N LYS A 277 10.68 -7.89 -8.28
CA LYS A 277 12.01 -8.19 -8.83
C LYS A 277 13.17 -7.69 -7.99
N GLN A 278 12.91 -6.67 -7.17
CA GLN A 278 13.93 -6.02 -6.36
C GLN A 278 13.25 -5.32 -5.20
N ILE A 279 13.91 -5.35 -4.04
CA ILE A 279 13.63 -4.45 -2.92
C ILE A 279 14.94 -3.73 -2.61
N VAL A 280 14.88 -2.42 -2.45
CA VAL A 280 15.98 -1.59 -1.93
C VAL A 280 15.61 -1.06 -0.56
N LYS A 281 16.56 -1.08 0.37
CA LYS A 281 16.44 -0.46 1.69
C LYS A 281 17.10 0.92 1.67
N ASN A 282 16.38 1.95 2.10
CA ASN A 282 16.98 3.27 2.26
C ASN A 282 18.00 3.26 3.41
N PRO A 283 19.28 3.61 3.19
CA PRO A 283 20.30 3.53 4.23
C PRO A 283 20.33 4.76 5.17
N LEU A 284 19.52 5.78 4.90
CA LEU A 284 19.48 7.05 5.65
C LEU A 284 18.31 7.12 6.63
N THR A 285 17.15 6.57 6.25
CA THR A 285 15.90 6.60 7.04
C THR A 285 15.37 5.20 7.36
N LEU A 286 14.51 5.09 8.38
CA LEU A 286 13.75 3.89 8.74
C LEU A 286 12.26 4.02 8.42
N SER A 287 11.76 5.21 8.11
CA SER A 287 10.39 5.40 7.67
C SER A 287 10.33 6.27 6.41
N ASN A 288 9.51 5.86 5.45
CA ASN A 288 9.17 6.64 4.27
C ASN A 288 7.65 6.84 4.17
N HIS A 289 7.17 7.73 3.31
CA HIS A 289 5.74 7.84 3.04
C HIS A 289 5.45 8.06 1.56
N GLY A 290 5.40 9.32 1.10
CA GLY A 290 5.19 9.65 -0.31
C GLY A 290 6.18 8.95 -1.23
N VAL A 291 5.68 8.37 -2.32
CA VAL A 291 6.49 7.85 -3.42
C VAL A 291 5.85 8.18 -4.77
N CYS A 292 6.66 8.64 -5.71
CA CYS A 292 6.27 8.90 -7.10
C CYS A 292 7.41 8.54 -8.05
N VAL A 293 7.21 8.73 -9.35
CA VAL A 293 8.29 8.69 -10.35
C VAL A 293 8.45 10.06 -11.02
N THR A 294 9.63 10.35 -11.56
CA THR A 294 9.80 11.47 -12.50
C THR A 294 9.15 11.15 -13.85
N PRO A 295 8.86 12.14 -14.71
CA PRO A 295 8.05 11.93 -15.93
C PRO A 295 8.57 10.90 -16.95
N ASN A 296 9.84 10.51 -16.93
CA ASN A 296 10.36 9.40 -17.74
C ASN A 296 10.89 8.23 -16.89
N SER A 297 10.45 8.17 -15.64
CA SER A 297 10.97 7.29 -14.59
C SER A 297 12.50 7.28 -14.52
N GLU A 298 13.13 8.45 -14.70
CA GLU A 298 14.56 8.61 -14.46
C GLU A 298 14.92 8.29 -13.00
N TYR A 299 14.00 8.61 -12.09
CA TYR A 299 14.07 8.34 -10.67
C TYR A 299 12.73 7.85 -10.13
N VAL A 300 12.79 6.87 -9.22
CA VAL A 300 11.74 6.61 -8.23
C VAL A 300 12.06 7.46 -7.02
N VAL A 301 11.13 8.30 -6.59
CA VAL A 301 11.36 9.32 -5.56
C VAL A 301 10.64 8.90 -4.29
N GLU A 302 11.32 8.92 -3.16
CA GLU A 302 10.72 8.69 -1.84
C GLU A 302 11.07 9.79 -0.84
N SER A 303 10.13 10.14 0.03
CA SER A 303 10.37 11.04 1.18
C SER A 303 10.34 10.27 2.49
N SER A 304 11.17 10.69 3.47
CA SER A 304 11.08 10.18 4.83
C SER A 304 9.82 10.67 5.52
N HIS A 305 9.08 9.85 6.26
CA HIS A 305 7.91 10.37 6.98
C HIS A 305 8.31 11.15 8.23
N TYR A 306 9.01 10.49 9.14
CA TYR A 306 9.40 11.05 10.42
C TYR A 306 10.85 11.55 10.36
N GLY A 307 11.10 12.70 10.98
CA GLY A 307 12.45 13.19 11.19
C GLY A 307 13.24 12.19 12.04
N MET A 308 14.49 11.93 11.68
CA MET A 308 15.38 11.06 12.46
C MET A 308 16.86 11.43 12.28
N PRO A 309 17.76 10.99 13.18
CA PRO A 309 19.18 11.14 12.94
C PRO A 309 19.61 10.32 11.71
N VAL A 310 20.26 11.00 10.77
CA VAL A 310 20.67 10.43 9.47
C VAL A 310 21.53 9.18 9.67
N GLY A 311 21.15 8.10 8.99
CA GLY A 311 21.84 6.81 9.07
C GLY A 311 21.61 6.06 10.37
N TRP A 312 20.45 6.28 11.00
CA TRP A 312 19.96 5.55 12.18
C TRP A 312 20.83 5.74 13.42
N LYS A 313 21.51 6.88 13.50
CA LYS A 313 22.37 7.22 14.63
C LYS A 313 21.54 7.37 15.90
N THR A 314 22.09 6.91 17.02
CA THR A 314 21.49 7.15 18.33
C THR A 314 21.48 8.64 18.67
N SER A 315 20.37 9.13 19.21
CA SER A 315 20.24 10.45 19.81
C SER A 315 19.17 10.43 20.90
N ASP A 316 19.27 11.32 21.87
CA ASP A 316 18.18 11.66 22.77
C ASP A 316 16.99 12.23 21.97
N VAL A 317 15.78 12.06 22.49
CA VAL A 317 14.53 12.62 21.95
C VAL A 317 14.11 13.79 22.83
N THR A 318 14.71 14.95 22.57
CA THR A 318 14.35 16.23 23.22
C THR A 318 14.16 17.29 22.14
N LYS A 319 13.42 18.38 22.41
CA LYS A 319 13.24 19.47 21.44
C LYS A 319 14.58 20.04 20.94
N GLU A 320 15.58 20.13 21.82
CA GLU A 320 16.92 20.59 21.44
C GLU A 320 17.63 19.58 20.53
N ALA A 321 17.61 18.30 20.91
CA ALA A 321 18.24 17.24 20.11
C ALA A 321 17.56 17.10 18.75
N TYR A 322 16.22 17.15 18.71
CA TYR A 322 15.42 17.11 17.48
C TYR A 322 15.82 18.24 16.53
N ARG A 323 15.81 19.48 17.02
CA ARG A 323 16.20 20.64 16.23
C ARG A 323 17.62 20.49 15.63
N LYS A 324 18.57 20.02 16.42
CA LYS A 324 19.99 19.99 16.02
C LYS A 324 20.37 18.76 15.18
N ARG A 325 19.85 17.58 15.51
CA ARG A 325 20.37 16.28 15.06
C ARG A 325 19.41 15.49 14.15
N PHE A 326 18.11 15.77 14.19
CA PHE A 326 17.13 15.05 13.38
C PHE A 326 16.98 15.74 12.04
N ARG A 327 16.74 14.97 10.98
CA ARG A 327 16.54 15.47 9.62
C ARG A 327 15.49 14.66 8.90
N GLY A 328 14.80 15.30 7.97
CA GLY A 328 14.10 14.63 6.90
C GLY A 328 15.03 14.36 5.73
N SER A 329 14.55 13.63 4.73
CA SER A 329 15.27 13.38 3.49
C SER A 329 14.31 13.08 2.34
N GLN A 330 14.72 13.45 1.14
CA GLN A 330 14.11 12.99 -0.10
C GLN A 330 15.15 12.27 -0.93
N THR A 331 14.88 11.01 -1.23
CA THR A 331 15.79 10.11 -1.95
C THR A 331 15.31 9.91 -3.38
N TYR A 332 16.22 10.05 -4.33
CA TYR A 332 16.01 9.85 -5.76
C TYR A 332 16.72 8.56 -6.15
N TRP A 333 15.97 7.47 -6.24
CA TRP A 333 16.46 6.17 -6.67
C TRP A 333 16.58 6.12 -8.19
N LYS A 334 17.80 6.11 -8.71
CA LYS A 334 18.03 6.04 -10.15
C LYS A 334 17.43 4.74 -10.67
N PHE A 335 16.56 4.83 -11.66
CA PHE A 335 15.97 3.66 -12.29
C PHE A 335 16.62 3.39 -13.66
N ASP A 336 17.12 2.19 -13.84
CA ASP A 336 17.62 1.66 -15.11
C ASP A 336 16.49 0.84 -15.76
N ALA A 337 15.70 1.49 -16.61
CA ALA A 337 14.55 0.86 -17.27
C ALA A 337 14.95 -0.28 -18.22
N ALA A 338 16.19 -0.33 -18.71
CA ALA A 338 16.66 -1.43 -19.54
C ALA A 338 16.92 -2.70 -18.71
N LYS A 339 17.44 -2.54 -17.49
CA LYS A 339 17.60 -3.63 -16.52
C LYS A 339 16.32 -3.91 -15.73
N GLY A 340 15.39 -2.97 -15.69
CA GLY A 340 14.21 -3.02 -14.82
C GLY A 340 14.60 -3.01 -13.34
N ARG A 341 15.59 -2.19 -12.96
CA ARG A 341 16.15 -2.14 -11.61
C ARG A 341 16.50 -0.73 -11.17
N ILE A 342 16.35 -0.49 -9.87
CA ILE A 342 16.98 0.64 -9.19
C ILE A 342 18.49 0.38 -9.13
N ASP A 343 19.26 1.43 -9.41
CA ASP A 343 20.72 1.50 -9.29
C ASP A 343 21.11 2.40 -8.10
N PRO A 344 21.38 1.81 -6.91
CA PRO A 344 21.73 2.56 -5.71
C PRO A 344 23.01 3.39 -5.85
N GLU A 345 23.95 3.00 -6.73
CA GLU A 345 25.24 3.69 -6.86
C GLU A 345 25.10 5.04 -7.57
N ARG A 346 24.10 5.15 -8.45
CA ARG A 346 23.73 6.38 -9.16
C ARG A 346 22.59 7.15 -8.51
N SER A 347 22.13 6.67 -7.36
CA SER A 347 21.06 7.31 -6.58
C SER A 347 21.64 8.35 -5.61
N PHE A 348 20.81 9.30 -5.20
CA PHE A 348 21.21 10.35 -4.26
C PHE A 348 20.06 10.76 -3.35
N ALA A 349 20.38 11.46 -2.27
CA ALA A 349 19.40 12.05 -1.37
C ALA A 349 19.71 13.52 -1.08
N VAL A 350 18.64 14.28 -0.83
CA VAL A 350 18.69 15.67 -0.36
C VAL A 350 18.22 15.69 1.09
N GLU A 351 19.02 16.26 1.98
CA GLU A 351 18.65 16.49 3.38
C GLU A 351 17.55 17.55 3.47
N LEU A 352 16.54 17.30 4.29
CA LEU A 352 15.44 18.22 4.57
C LEU A 352 15.45 18.61 6.06
N PRO A 353 14.81 19.74 6.42
CA PRO A 353 14.46 20.00 7.81
C PRO A 353 13.70 18.81 8.43
N PRO A 354 13.76 18.61 9.75
CA PRO A 354 13.10 17.48 10.43
C PRO A 354 11.59 17.63 10.58
N TYR A 355 10.95 18.42 9.72
CA TYR A 355 9.50 18.37 9.57
C TYR A 355 9.11 16.95 9.14
N TRP A 356 7.88 16.53 9.42
CA TRP A 356 7.42 15.22 8.98
C TRP A 356 6.95 15.33 7.54
N GLN A 357 7.72 14.83 6.57
CA GLN A 357 7.28 14.86 5.18
C GLN A 357 6.15 13.87 4.97
N ASP A 358 5.16 14.25 4.17
CA ASP A 358 3.96 13.46 4.00
C ASP A 358 3.87 12.89 2.57
N ILE A 359 3.15 13.56 1.69
CA ILE A 359 2.90 13.16 0.30
C ILE A 359 3.82 13.92 -0.64
N LEU A 360 4.18 13.29 -1.76
CA LEU A 360 4.98 13.93 -2.80
C LEU A 360 4.49 13.59 -4.20
N ASP A 361 4.70 14.53 -5.13
CA ASP A 361 4.48 14.33 -6.56
C ASP A 361 5.61 15.00 -7.37
N ALA A 362 5.85 14.51 -8.57
CA ALA A 362 6.82 15.04 -9.51
C ALA A 362 6.19 16.08 -10.44
N GLY A 363 6.91 17.16 -10.69
CA GLY A 363 6.53 18.14 -11.68
C GLY A 363 6.48 17.54 -13.08
N LYS A 364 5.45 17.92 -13.84
CA LYS A 364 5.17 17.48 -15.21
C LYS A 364 5.27 18.68 -16.13
N LEU A 365 5.54 18.45 -17.43
CA LEU A 365 5.56 19.50 -18.45
C LEU A 365 6.33 20.77 -18.01
N GLY A 366 5.63 21.88 -17.77
CA GLY A 366 6.21 23.17 -17.34
C GLY A 366 6.92 23.14 -16.00
N SER A 367 6.57 22.22 -15.09
CA SER A 367 7.23 22.01 -13.80
C SER A 367 8.23 20.84 -13.81
N ASN A 368 8.48 20.21 -14.96
CA ASN A 368 9.44 19.12 -15.07
C ASN A 368 10.86 19.54 -14.63
N GLY A 369 11.45 18.76 -13.72
CA GLY A 369 12.72 19.07 -13.06
C GLY A 369 12.57 19.46 -11.60
N TRP A 370 11.32 19.52 -11.12
CA TRP A 370 10.98 19.78 -9.74
C TRP A 370 10.16 18.62 -9.14
N THR A 371 10.23 18.48 -7.83
CA THR A 371 9.33 17.64 -7.02
C THR A 371 8.77 18.47 -5.88
N PHE A 372 7.57 18.13 -5.45
CA PHE A 372 6.81 18.86 -4.43
C PHE A 372 6.49 17.90 -3.30
N THR A 373 6.78 18.28 -2.06
CA THR A 373 6.58 17.39 -0.89
C THR A 373 6.09 18.21 0.30
N ASN A 374 4.85 17.97 0.74
CA ASN A 374 4.32 18.69 1.89
C ASN A 374 4.90 18.14 3.20
N SER A 375 4.65 18.89 4.27
CA SER A 375 5.06 18.47 5.60
C SER A 375 4.05 18.86 6.66
N ILE A 376 4.16 18.18 7.81
CA ILE A 376 3.50 18.52 9.06
C ILE A 376 4.55 18.57 10.18
N ASP A 377 4.15 18.95 11.39
CA ASP A 377 5.08 19.07 12.53
C ASP A 377 6.20 20.09 12.28
N THR A 378 5.86 21.23 11.67
CA THR A 378 6.79 22.37 11.58
C THR A 378 7.07 23.03 12.92
N GLU A 379 6.26 22.71 13.93
CA GLU A 379 6.41 23.02 15.34
C GLU A 379 7.63 22.35 15.98
N LEU A 380 8.16 21.28 15.37
CA LEU A 380 9.22 20.43 15.93
C LEU A 380 8.79 19.78 17.24
N ALA A 381 7.54 19.32 17.30
CA ALA A 381 7.03 18.59 18.44
C ALA A 381 7.76 17.24 18.56
N VAL A 382 7.97 16.81 19.79
CA VAL A 382 8.54 15.50 20.09
C VAL A 382 7.77 14.87 21.24
N PRO A 383 7.71 13.52 21.32
CA PRO A 383 7.12 12.86 22.46
C PRO A 383 7.84 13.29 23.75
N GLU A 384 7.09 13.77 24.74
CA GLU A 384 7.64 14.21 26.04
C GLU A 384 7.48 13.11 27.12
N ASP A 385 7.51 11.84 26.73
CA ASP A 385 7.46 10.65 27.61
C ASP A 385 6.39 10.70 28.73
N TRP A 386 5.18 11.17 28.40
CA TRP A 386 4.04 11.29 29.32
C TRP A 386 4.26 12.25 30.51
N HIS A 387 5.28 13.12 30.49
CA HIS A 387 5.65 14.01 31.59
C HIS A 387 4.85 15.34 31.62
N GLY A 388 3.54 15.29 31.36
CA GLY A 388 2.65 16.45 31.46
C GLY A 388 2.75 17.47 30.31
N GLY A 389 3.50 17.14 29.25
CA GLY A 389 3.48 17.86 27.98
C GLY A 389 2.16 17.68 27.21
N PRO A 390 1.85 18.56 26.24
CA PRO A 390 0.74 18.33 25.33
C PRO A 390 0.95 17.01 24.56
N ALA A 391 -0.15 16.31 24.27
CA ALA A 391 -0.09 15.13 23.42
C ALA A 391 0.45 15.50 22.02
N MET A 392 1.05 14.54 21.31
CA MET A 392 1.71 14.79 20.03
C MET A 392 0.77 15.44 19.00
N GLU A 393 -0.49 15.03 18.97
CA GLU A 393 -1.50 15.61 18.08
C GLU A 393 -1.74 17.10 18.36
N VAL A 394 -1.63 17.54 19.62
CA VAL A 394 -1.76 18.95 19.99
C VAL A 394 -0.46 19.71 19.71
N GLY A 395 0.69 19.08 19.96
CA GLY A 395 2.01 19.69 19.75
C GLY A 395 2.35 19.92 18.27
N ALA A 396 2.06 18.94 17.41
CA ALA A 396 2.39 18.95 15.98
C ALA A 396 1.32 19.61 15.09
N SER A 397 0.36 20.34 15.71
CA SER A 397 -0.70 21.05 14.99
C SER A 397 -1.00 22.42 15.60
N GLN A 398 -0.02 23.06 16.24
CA GLN A 398 -0.17 24.39 16.84
C GLN A 398 -0.08 25.50 15.80
N HIS A 399 0.78 25.36 14.79
CA HIS A 399 0.92 26.35 13.74
C HIS A 399 -0.32 26.37 12.84
N ASP A 400 -0.62 27.53 12.26
CA ASP A 400 -1.68 27.66 11.27
C ASP A 400 -1.23 27.19 9.88
N MET A 401 0.08 27.15 9.63
CA MET A 401 0.68 26.78 8.36
C MET A 401 1.89 25.87 8.59
N ASP A 402 2.01 24.85 7.76
CA ASP A 402 3.21 24.03 7.60
C ASP A 402 3.91 24.37 6.27
N PHE A 403 4.73 23.48 5.70
CA PHE A 403 5.53 23.79 4.50
C PHE A 403 5.47 22.74 3.39
N LEU A 404 5.18 23.22 2.17
CA LEU A 404 5.45 22.55 0.92
C LEU A 404 6.91 22.74 0.54
N HIS A 405 7.66 21.66 0.43
CA HIS A 405 9.04 21.65 -0.06
C HIS A 405 9.06 21.62 -1.58
N LEU A 406 9.84 22.51 -2.17
CA LEU A 406 10.08 22.61 -3.61
C LEU A 406 11.52 22.18 -3.88
N LEU A 407 11.73 21.03 -4.53
CA LEU A 407 13.08 20.51 -4.81
C LEU A 407 13.38 20.49 -6.30
N ASN A 408 14.46 21.15 -6.72
CA ASN A 408 14.97 21.08 -8.08
C ASN A 408 15.90 19.88 -8.25
N TRP A 409 15.32 18.72 -8.56
CA TRP A 409 16.08 17.48 -8.65
C TRP A 409 17.06 17.45 -9.83
N LYS A 410 16.80 18.20 -10.92
CA LYS A 410 17.75 18.33 -12.04
C LYS A 410 19.01 19.11 -11.64
N LEU A 411 18.86 20.08 -10.74
CA LEU A 411 20.01 20.77 -10.16
C LEU A 411 20.73 19.86 -9.15
N ALA A 412 20.00 19.16 -8.30
CA ALA A 412 20.57 18.17 -7.38
C ALA A 412 21.38 17.09 -8.12
N GLU A 413 20.84 16.54 -9.21
CA GLU A 413 21.52 15.56 -10.07
C GLU A 413 22.83 16.12 -10.64
N ARG A 414 22.82 17.36 -11.14
CA ARG A 414 24.04 18.03 -11.66
C ARG A 414 25.10 18.22 -10.58
N LEU A 415 24.70 18.59 -9.36
CA LEU A 415 25.62 18.69 -8.21
C LEU A 415 26.26 17.34 -7.89
N VAL A 416 25.47 16.26 -7.89
CA VAL A 416 25.98 14.91 -7.65
C VAL A 416 26.96 14.50 -8.76
N GLN A 417 26.62 14.73 -10.02
CA GLN A 417 27.46 14.41 -11.17
C GLN A 417 28.77 15.21 -11.22
N SER A 418 28.79 16.41 -10.62
CA SER A 418 30.02 17.21 -10.52
C SER A 418 31.08 16.62 -9.57
N GLY A 419 30.70 15.64 -8.75
CA GLY A 419 31.56 15.06 -7.71
C GLY A 419 31.67 15.92 -6.44
N GLY A 420 30.94 17.03 -6.36
CA GLY A 420 30.96 17.97 -5.22
C GLY A 420 30.11 17.57 -4.02
N VAL A 421 29.69 16.30 -3.92
CA VAL A 421 28.83 15.80 -2.84
C VAL A 421 29.48 14.60 -2.15
N SER A 422 29.33 14.53 -0.83
CA SER A 422 29.82 13.39 -0.05
C SER A 422 28.86 12.20 -0.10
N LYS A 423 29.31 11.03 0.37
CA LYS A 423 28.43 9.86 0.57
C LYS A 423 28.16 9.64 2.05
N VAL A 424 26.92 9.31 2.39
CA VAL A 424 26.52 8.83 3.72
C VAL A 424 25.94 7.44 3.56
N ASN A 425 26.49 6.46 4.28
CA ASN A 425 26.13 5.04 4.16
C ASN A 425 26.11 4.54 2.69
N GLY A 426 27.07 5.01 1.89
CA GLY A 426 27.23 4.63 0.48
C GLY A 426 26.37 5.42 -0.53
N LEU A 427 25.38 6.18 -0.08
CA LEU A 427 24.50 6.98 -0.93
C LEU A 427 25.03 8.41 -1.09
N ALA A 428 25.00 8.96 -2.30
CA ALA A 428 25.36 10.37 -2.52
C ALA A 428 24.38 11.28 -1.75
N TYR A 429 24.92 12.26 -1.03
CA TYR A 429 24.17 13.01 -0.02
C TYR A 429 24.42 14.50 -0.14
N ILE A 430 23.37 15.26 -0.40
CA ILE A 430 23.39 16.72 -0.45
C ILE A 430 22.92 17.25 0.92
N PRO A 431 23.83 17.75 1.77
CA PRO A 431 23.45 18.30 3.07
C PRO A 431 22.60 19.57 2.91
N LEU A 432 21.80 19.90 3.92
CA LEU A 432 20.80 20.97 3.83
C LEU A 432 21.43 22.33 3.50
N GLU A 433 22.57 22.64 4.10
CA GLU A 433 23.32 23.89 3.81
C GLU A 433 23.70 24.00 2.33
N GLN A 434 24.17 22.91 1.73
CA GLN A 434 24.52 22.88 0.31
C GLN A 434 23.27 22.94 -0.57
N ALA A 435 22.20 22.22 -0.22
CA ALA A 435 20.94 22.29 -0.94
C ALA A 435 20.37 23.72 -0.97
N VAL A 436 20.46 24.44 0.15
CA VAL A 436 20.05 25.84 0.26
C VAL A 436 20.97 26.76 -0.53
N LYS A 437 22.29 26.62 -0.38
CA LYS A 437 23.28 27.48 -1.05
C LYS A 437 23.19 27.38 -2.57
N GLU A 438 23.01 26.17 -3.08
CA GLU A 438 22.95 25.90 -4.52
C GLU A 438 21.54 26.09 -5.10
N GLY A 439 20.54 26.47 -4.28
CA GLY A 439 19.18 26.71 -4.76
C GLY A 439 18.43 25.44 -5.18
N VAL A 440 18.73 24.31 -4.54
CA VAL A 440 18.02 23.03 -4.73
C VAL A 440 16.69 23.02 -3.99
N LEU A 441 16.61 23.64 -2.81
CA LEU A 441 15.46 23.54 -1.90
C LEU A 441 14.87 24.93 -1.56
N TYR A 442 13.54 25.03 -1.66
CA TYR A 442 12.73 26.16 -1.20
C TYR A 442 11.49 25.66 -0.47
N LEU A 443 10.81 26.54 0.29
CA LEU A 443 9.55 26.25 0.96
C LEU A 443 8.43 27.20 0.51
N VAL A 444 7.19 26.73 0.54
CA VAL A 444 5.96 27.52 0.45
C VAL A 444 5.08 27.17 1.66
N PRO A 445 4.57 28.15 2.43
CA PRO A 445 3.66 27.87 3.55
C PRO A 445 2.34 27.24 3.09
N GLU A 446 1.74 26.34 3.88
CA GLU A 446 0.50 25.62 3.53
C GLU A 446 -0.44 25.38 4.74
N PRO A 447 -1.74 25.71 4.66
CA PRO A 447 -2.71 25.48 5.75
C PRO A 447 -3.34 24.08 5.66
N LYS A 448 -3.69 23.39 6.74
CA LYS A 448 -3.02 23.31 8.04
C LYS A 448 -2.76 21.84 8.32
N SER A 449 -1.53 21.47 8.65
CA SER A 449 -1.09 20.07 8.68
C SER A 449 -1.55 19.32 7.43
N PRO A 450 -1.28 19.84 6.22
CA PRO A 450 -1.85 19.34 4.98
C PRO A 450 -1.47 17.88 4.73
N HIS A 451 -2.12 17.27 3.74
CA HIS A 451 -1.90 15.86 3.42
C HIS A 451 -1.55 15.62 1.95
N GLY A 452 -2.52 15.64 1.04
CA GLY A 452 -2.29 15.39 -0.38
C GLY A 452 -1.58 16.53 -1.09
N VAL A 453 -0.69 16.17 -2.01
CA VAL A 453 0.05 17.07 -2.92
C VAL A 453 -0.05 16.49 -4.31
N ASP A 454 -0.78 17.17 -5.18
CA ASP A 454 -1.14 16.64 -6.50
C ASP A 454 -0.81 17.69 -7.58
N VAL A 455 0.01 17.33 -8.57
CA VAL A 455 0.37 18.23 -9.69
C VAL A 455 -0.65 18.10 -10.81
N THR A 456 -1.18 19.23 -11.28
CA THR A 456 -2.18 19.22 -12.36
C THR A 456 -1.63 18.58 -13.65
N PRO A 457 -2.47 17.97 -14.50
CA PRO A 457 -2.03 17.30 -15.72
C PRO A 457 -1.24 18.20 -16.68
N ASP A 458 -1.55 19.49 -16.70
CA ASP A 458 -0.82 20.48 -17.52
C ASP A 458 0.51 20.94 -16.90
N GLY A 459 0.81 20.47 -15.68
CA GLY A 459 2.05 20.74 -14.95
C GLY A 459 2.20 22.15 -14.41
N LYS A 460 1.13 22.96 -14.44
CA LYS A 460 1.20 24.39 -14.06
C LYS A 460 0.94 24.66 -12.59
N TYR A 461 0.14 23.81 -11.94
CA TYR A 461 -0.29 24.05 -10.57
C TYR A 461 0.03 22.87 -9.67
N VAL A 462 0.28 23.18 -8.40
CA VAL A 462 0.39 22.19 -7.32
C VAL A 462 -0.82 22.40 -6.41
N VAL A 463 -1.63 21.35 -6.26
CA VAL A 463 -2.83 21.35 -5.42
C VAL A 463 -2.50 20.68 -4.10
N VAL A 464 -2.67 21.41 -3.00
CA VAL A 464 -2.42 20.91 -1.65
C VAL A 464 -3.73 20.82 -0.89
N SER A 465 -4.01 19.64 -0.33
CA SER A 465 -5.23 19.38 0.45
C SER A 465 -5.01 19.69 1.93
N GLY A 466 -5.81 20.61 2.48
CA GLY A 466 -5.52 21.27 3.74
C GLY A 466 -5.74 20.48 5.03
N LYS A 467 -6.27 19.25 4.97
CA LYS A 467 -6.59 18.35 6.10
C LYS A 467 -7.37 19.01 7.24
N LEU A 468 -6.68 19.75 8.13
CA LEU A 468 -7.32 20.49 9.22
C LEU A 468 -7.92 21.81 8.76
N ASP A 469 -7.48 22.33 7.62
CA ASP A 469 -8.11 23.42 6.90
C ASP A 469 -9.11 22.87 5.84
N PRO A 470 -10.33 23.44 5.71
CA PRO A 470 -11.37 22.91 4.82
C PRO A 470 -11.20 23.29 3.33
N HIS A 471 -10.03 23.80 2.93
CA HIS A 471 -9.72 24.17 1.56
C HIS A 471 -8.73 23.22 0.89
N VAL A 472 -8.73 23.25 -0.44
CA VAL A 472 -7.55 22.93 -1.24
C VAL A 472 -6.88 24.25 -1.66
N SER A 473 -5.56 24.32 -1.53
CA SER A 473 -4.75 25.48 -1.94
C SER A 473 -4.07 25.19 -3.27
N ILE A 474 -4.22 26.09 -4.24
CA ILE A 474 -3.67 25.95 -5.59
C ILE A 474 -2.49 26.90 -5.72
N TYR A 475 -1.28 26.36 -5.82
CA TYR A 475 -0.06 27.13 -6.04
C TYR A 475 0.33 27.13 -7.52
N GLY A 476 0.64 28.30 -8.06
CA GLY A 476 1.07 28.46 -9.45
C GLY A 476 2.58 28.30 -9.58
N PHE A 477 3.04 27.32 -10.35
CA PHE A 477 4.47 27.06 -10.53
C PHE A 477 5.20 28.25 -11.16
N THR A 478 4.57 28.93 -12.14
CA THR A 478 5.11 30.16 -12.73
C THR A 478 5.29 31.26 -11.68
N LYS A 479 4.30 31.46 -10.79
CA LYS A 479 4.38 32.47 -9.73
C LYS A 479 5.51 32.14 -8.74
N ILE A 480 5.64 30.87 -8.36
CA ILE A 480 6.74 30.36 -7.53
C ILE A 480 8.10 30.71 -8.16
N GLN A 481 8.31 30.37 -9.44
CA GLN A 481 9.57 30.66 -10.13
C GLN A 481 9.86 32.17 -10.20
N GLN A 482 8.84 33.00 -10.44
CA GLN A 482 8.97 34.46 -10.42
C GLN A 482 9.38 34.98 -9.04
N ALA A 483 8.79 34.46 -7.97
CA ALA A 483 9.13 34.84 -6.59
C ALA A 483 10.58 34.44 -6.23
N ILE A 484 11.01 33.24 -6.62
CA ILE A 484 12.40 32.77 -6.46
C ILE A 484 13.36 33.71 -7.21
N ALA A 485 13.06 34.04 -8.47
CA ALA A 485 13.91 34.89 -9.29
C ALA A 485 13.99 36.34 -8.77
N LYS A 486 12.92 36.86 -8.17
CA LYS A 486 12.88 38.20 -7.54
C LYS A 486 13.82 38.29 -6.33
N GLY A 487 14.12 37.16 -5.68
CA GLY A 487 14.98 37.09 -4.51
C GLY A 487 14.37 37.73 -3.25
N HIS A 488 15.21 38.07 -2.28
CA HIS A 488 14.81 38.66 -0.98
C HIS A 488 13.81 37.81 -0.16
N LEU A 489 13.87 36.49 -0.33
CA LEU A 489 13.05 35.54 0.41
C LEU A 489 13.42 35.53 1.89
N ARG A 490 12.39 35.42 2.75
CA ARG A 490 12.59 35.08 4.17
C ARG A 490 13.17 33.66 4.27
N ARG A 491 13.72 33.31 5.42
CA ARG A 491 14.27 31.98 5.67
C ARG A 491 13.60 31.36 6.89
N ASP A 492 13.44 30.05 6.87
CA ASP A 492 13.00 29.29 8.04
C ASP A 492 14.12 29.18 9.09
N SER A 493 13.86 28.46 10.18
CA SER A 493 14.83 28.27 11.26
C SER A 493 16.08 27.46 10.85
N TYR A 494 16.04 26.78 9.71
CA TYR A 494 17.14 26.00 9.13
C TYR A 494 17.83 26.72 7.97
N GLY A 495 17.43 27.96 7.67
CA GLY A 495 17.99 28.77 6.61
C GLY A 495 17.39 28.51 5.24
N VAL A 496 16.36 27.68 5.10
CA VAL A 496 15.70 27.39 3.81
C VAL A 496 14.90 28.60 3.34
N PRO A 497 15.07 29.09 2.10
CA PRO A 497 14.31 30.23 1.59
C PRO A 497 12.82 29.90 1.44
N ILE A 498 11.97 30.84 1.86
CA ILE A 498 10.51 30.71 1.86
C ILE A 498 9.93 31.67 0.81
N VAL A 499 9.25 31.11 -0.18
CA VAL A 499 8.35 31.85 -1.07
C VAL A 499 7.08 32.20 -0.28
N ALA A 500 6.72 33.47 -0.21
CA ALA A 500 5.54 33.90 0.54
C ALA A 500 4.26 33.23 -0.01
N PHE A 501 3.32 32.94 0.88
CA PHE A 501 2.09 32.24 0.54
C PHE A 501 1.33 32.96 -0.59
N GLU A 502 1.18 34.28 -0.50
CA GLU A 502 0.46 35.11 -1.46
C GLU A 502 1.18 35.20 -2.82
N ASP A 503 2.51 35.12 -2.79
CA ASP A 503 3.34 35.12 -3.99
C ASP A 503 3.25 33.78 -4.73
N ALA A 504 2.92 32.67 -4.05
CA ALA A 504 2.73 31.36 -4.68
C ALA A 504 1.26 31.07 -5.04
N LEU A 505 0.31 31.51 -4.21
CA LEU A 505 -1.10 31.13 -4.26
C LEU A 505 -1.82 31.70 -5.50
N VAL A 506 -2.57 30.86 -6.20
CA VAL A 506 -3.47 31.26 -7.30
C VAL A 506 -4.90 31.36 -6.79
N ALA A 507 -5.37 30.33 -6.09
CA ALA A 507 -6.72 30.27 -5.54
C ALA A 507 -6.78 29.30 -4.35
N GLN A 508 -7.84 29.42 -3.55
CA GLN A 508 -8.26 28.39 -2.61
C GLN A 508 -9.71 28.01 -2.89
N VAL A 509 -10.01 26.72 -2.93
CA VAL A 509 -11.39 26.22 -3.08
C VAL A 509 -11.81 25.61 -1.75
N LYS A 510 -12.88 26.12 -1.15
CA LYS A 510 -13.49 25.53 0.05
C LYS A 510 -14.25 24.29 -0.37
N VAL A 511 -13.74 23.10 -0.06
CA VAL A 511 -14.27 21.82 -0.55
C VAL A 511 -15.09 21.07 0.51
N GLY A 512 -14.80 21.27 1.79
CA GLY A 512 -15.48 20.59 2.91
C GLY A 512 -14.53 20.25 4.04
N LEU A 513 -15.00 19.49 5.04
CA LEU A 513 -14.20 19.14 6.21
C LEU A 513 -13.29 17.93 5.96
N GLY A 514 -12.01 18.07 6.29
CA GLY A 514 -11.02 17.00 6.16
C GLY A 514 -10.54 16.73 4.73
N PRO A 515 -10.21 17.72 3.90
CA PRO A 515 -9.70 17.45 2.55
C PRO A 515 -8.35 16.72 2.62
N LEU A 516 -8.26 15.52 2.03
CA LEU A 516 -7.07 14.69 2.11
C LEU A 516 -6.30 14.56 0.79
N HIS A 517 -6.93 14.16 -0.32
CA HIS A 517 -6.24 13.94 -1.60
C HIS A 517 -7.06 14.42 -2.77
N THR A 518 -6.41 14.86 -3.85
CA THR A 518 -7.05 15.29 -5.08
C THR A 518 -6.62 14.43 -6.27
N GLN A 519 -7.58 13.94 -7.05
CA GLN A 519 -7.32 13.28 -8.34
C GLN A 519 -7.92 14.10 -9.49
N PHE A 520 -7.31 14.01 -10.67
CA PHE A 520 -7.78 14.70 -11.88
C PHE A 520 -8.50 13.73 -12.83
N GLY A 521 -9.63 14.18 -13.38
CA GLY A 521 -10.37 13.45 -14.41
C GLY A 521 -10.10 13.97 -15.81
N GLY A 522 -10.36 13.13 -16.82
CA GLY A 522 -10.32 13.51 -18.24
C GLY A 522 -11.46 14.44 -18.69
N ASP A 523 -12.33 14.84 -17.77
CA ASP A 523 -13.47 15.74 -17.95
C ASP A 523 -13.16 17.20 -17.57
N GLY A 524 -11.92 17.50 -17.20
CA GLY A 524 -11.51 18.85 -16.77
C GLY A 524 -11.93 19.19 -15.33
N HIS A 525 -12.26 18.17 -14.54
CA HIS A 525 -12.59 18.31 -13.13
C HIS A 525 -11.53 17.67 -12.24
N ALA A 526 -11.48 18.16 -11.00
CA ALA A 526 -10.72 17.60 -9.92
C ALA A 526 -11.67 17.05 -8.85
N TYR A 527 -11.22 16.01 -8.16
CA TYR A 527 -11.98 15.25 -7.19
C TYR A 527 -11.18 15.22 -5.89
N THR A 528 -11.73 15.75 -4.80
CA THR A 528 -11.06 15.79 -3.50
C THR A 528 -11.81 14.94 -2.48
N SER A 529 -11.09 14.09 -1.76
CA SER A 529 -11.65 13.31 -0.64
C SER A 529 -11.82 14.15 0.61
N LEU A 530 -12.95 14.00 1.29
CA LEU A 530 -13.30 14.70 2.53
C LEU A 530 -13.47 13.67 3.64
N PHE A 531 -12.45 13.51 4.47
CA PHE A 531 -12.38 12.48 5.50
C PHE A 531 -13.45 12.65 6.58
N LEU A 532 -13.68 13.88 7.05
CA LEU A 532 -14.62 14.16 8.14
C LEU A 532 -16.06 14.21 7.64
N ASP A 533 -16.29 14.84 6.49
CA ASP A 533 -17.62 14.83 5.86
C ASP A 533 -17.99 13.45 5.27
N SER A 534 -17.00 12.56 5.13
CA SER A 534 -17.14 11.26 4.47
C SER A 534 -17.74 11.42 3.07
N ALA A 535 -17.10 12.23 2.24
CA ALA A 535 -17.62 12.62 0.93
C ALA A 535 -16.50 12.84 -0.10
N VAL A 536 -16.88 12.93 -1.38
CA VAL A 536 -16.00 13.32 -2.49
C VAL A 536 -16.51 14.63 -3.08
N ALA A 537 -15.68 15.66 -3.07
CA ALA A 537 -15.96 16.94 -3.70
C ALA A 537 -15.47 16.96 -5.15
N ARG A 538 -16.31 17.38 -6.09
CA ARG A 538 -15.95 17.64 -7.48
C ARG A 538 -15.88 19.14 -7.71
N TRP A 539 -14.80 19.61 -8.34
CA TRP A 539 -14.57 21.03 -8.60
C TRP A 539 -13.83 21.27 -9.93
N THR A 540 -13.91 22.49 -10.47
CA THR A 540 -13.34 22.84 -11.78
C THR A 540 -11.92 23.36 -11.69
N LEU A 541 -11.07 22.99 -12.64
CA LEU A 541 -9.77 23.64 -12.82
C LEU A 541 -9.95 25.06 -13.39
N GLY A 542 -9.12 26.00 -12.93
CA GLY A 542 -9.13 27.40 -13.36
C GLY A 542 -7.85 27.84 -14.05
N ASP A 543 -7.56 29.14 -13.98
CA ASP A 543 -6.39 29.76 -14.60
C ASP A 543 -5.55 30.62 -13.63
N ASP A 544 -4.43 31.14 -14.12
CA ASP A 544 -3.48 32.00 -13.40
C ASP A 544 -4.11 33.31 -12.87
N SER A 545 -5.27 33.71 -13.38
CA SER A 545 -5.99 34.89 -12.88
C SER A 545 -6.78 34.60 -11.59
N GLY A 546 -6.76 33.35 -11.11
CA GLY A 546 -7.53 32.89 -9.95
C GLY A 546 -9.00 32.64 -10.26
N LYS A 547 -9.40 32.64 -11.54
CA LYS A 547 -10.78 32.39 -11.97
C LYS A 547 -10.97 30.94 -12.42
N GLY A 548 -12.20 30.45 -12.30
CA GLY A 548 -12.56 29.11 -12.77
C GLY A 548 -12.36 27.99 -11.74
N TRP A 549 -11.85 28.29 -10.54
CA TRP A 549 -11.67 27.33 -9.45
C TRP A 549 -12.95 27.23 -8.58
N ASN A 550 -13.90 26.37 -8.93
CA ASN A 550 -15.22 26.33 -8.29
C ASN A 550 -15.63 24.92 -7.85
N LEU A 551 -16.16 24.80 -6.63
CA LEU A 551 -16.87 23.60 -6.17
C LEU A 551 -18.17 23.41 -6.96
N LEU A 552 -18.39 22.20 -7.46
CA LEU A 552 -19.59 21.83 -8.23
C LEU A 552 -20.54 20.95 -7.45
N GLU A 553 -20.02 19.93 -6.78
CA GLU A 553 -20.81 18.90 -6.11
C GLU A 553 -20.02 18.24 -4.99
N THR A 554 -20.73 17.77 -3.96
CA THR A 554 -20.19 16.90 -2.92
C THR A 554 -21.04 15.64 -2.84
N LEU A 555 -20.44 14.47 -3.09
CA LEU A 555 -21.08 13.16 -3.06
C LEU A 555 -20.72 12.40 -1.77
N PRO A 556 -21.68 12.02 -0.91
CA PRO A 556 -21.40 11.18 0.26
C PRO A 556 -20.86 9.79 -0.11
N VAL A 557 -19.81 9.34 0.59
CA VAL A 557 -19.18 8.01 0.49
C VAL A 557 -19.12 7.34 1.87
N GLN A 558 -18.84 6.03 1.93
CA GLN A 558 -19.03 5.23 3.14
C GLN A 558 -17.81 4.35 3.49
N TYR A 559 -17.04 4.66 4.54
CA TYR A 559 -16.95 5.95 5.23
C TYR A 559 -15.50 6.38 5.44
N ASN A 560 -15.32 7.67 5.67
CA ASN A 560 -14.03 8.30 5.96
C ASN A 560 -13.04 7.99 4.84
N VAL A 561 -13.25 8.62 3.70
CA VAL A 561 -12.40 8.45 2.53
C VAL A 561 -10.99 8.95 2.80
N GLY A 562 -9.99 8.12 2.47
CA GLY A 562 -8.58 8.51 2.42
C GLY A 562 -8.24 9.04 1.03
N HIS A 563 -7.43 8.29 0.27
CA HIS A 563 -7.16 8.64 -1.13
C HIS A 563 -8.36 8.38 -2.05
N LEU A 564 -8.25 8.98 -3.24
CA LEU A 564 -9.03 8.66 -4.43
C LEU A 564 -8.11 8.05 -5.49
N ALA A 565 -8.69 7.37 -6.47
CA ALA A 565 -7.99 6.98 -7.69
C ALA A 565 -8.88 7.24 -8.91
N ALA A 566 -8.33 7.92 -9.92
CA ALA A 566 -9.00 8.11 -11.21
C ALA A 566 -8.19 7.42 -12.32
N PRO A 567 -8.83 6.88 -13.37
CA PRO A 567 -8.15 6.40 -14.57
C PRO A 567 -7.12 7.39 -15.11
N HIS A 568 -5.83 7.02 -15.04
CA HIS A 568 -4.68 7.88 -15.39
C HIS A 568 -4.66 9.23 -14.67
N GLY A 569 -5.25 9.30 -13.47
CA GLY A 569 -5.47 10.57 -12.76
C GLY A 569 -4.19 11.34 -12.43
N ASP A 570 -3.05 10.65 -12.40
CA ASP A 570 -1.74 11.23 -12.05
C ASP A 570 -0.90 11.53 -13.28
N THR A 571 -1.41 11.32 -14.50
CA THR A 571 -0.66 11.53 -15.73
C THR A 571 -0.95 12.89 -16.36
N VAL A 572 -0.18 13.23 -17.40
CA VAL A 572 -0.46 14.42 -18.24
C VAL A 572 -1.74 14.28 -19.07
N HIS A 573 -2.27 13.06 -19.20
CA HIS A 573 -3.54 12.79 -19.87
C HIS A 573 -4.43 11.89 -19.00
N PRO A 574 -5.15 12.44 -18.01
CA PRO A 574 -6.15 11.68 -17.28
C PRO A 574 -7.28 11.20 -18.20
N ARG A 575 -7.96 10.12 -17.79
CA ARG A 575 -9.14 9.57 -18.45
C ARG A 575 -10.38 9.86 -17.59
N GLY A 576 -11.55 9.72 -18.18
CA GLY A 576 -12.83 9.83 -17.48
C GLY A 576 -13.46 8.46 -17.24
N GLY A 577 -14.70 8.46 -16.74
CA GLY A 577 -15.49 7.25 -16.55
C GLY A 577 -15.74 6.97 -15.08
N TYR A 578 -14.68 7.01 -14.28
CA TYR A 578 -14.73 6.55 -12.90
C TYR A 578 -13.82 7.34 -11.96
N VAL A 579 -14.20 7.37 -10.69
CA VAL A 579 -13.34 7.69 -9.55
C VAL A 579 -13.56 6.60 -8.50
N VAL A 580 -12.51 6.13 -7.84
CA VAL A 580 -12.61 5.16 -6.75
C VAL A 580 -12.27 5.85 -5.44
N ALA A 581 -13.17 5.77 -4.46
CA ALA A 581 -12.94 6.25 -3.10
C ALA A 581 -12.43 5.12 -2.21
N LEU A 582 -11.25 5.30 -1.59
CA LEU A 582 -10.63 4.31 -0.72
C LEU A 582 -11.02 4.61 0.74
N ASN A 583 -12.18 4.07 1.16
CA ASN A 583 -12.77 4.36 2.46
C ASN A 583 -12.15 3.56 3.60
N LYS A 584 -11.89 4.24 4.72
CA LYS A 584 -11.20 3.66 5.87
C LYS A 584 -12.11 2.85 6.77
N TRP A 585 -13.40 3.14 6.81
CA TRP A 585 -14.37 2.37 7.59
C TRP A 585 -15.45 1.78 6.70
N SER A 586 -15.95 0.60 7.06
CA SER A 586 -17.03 -0.08 6.32
C SER A 586 -18.31 -0.27 7.14
N LEU A 587 -18.23 -0.30 8.47
CA LEU A 587 -19.37 -0.30 9.40
C LEU A 587 -20.55 -1.19 8.92
N ASP A 588 -21.63 -0.57 8.46
CA ASP A 588 -22.89 -1.20 8.07
C ASP A 588 -22.99 -1.61 6.59
N ARG A 589 -21.93 -1.41 5.80
CA ARG A 589 -21.93 -1.66 4.35
C ARG A 589 -21.93 -3.14 3.97
N PHE A 590 -21.47 -4.01 4.87
CA PHE A 590 -21.33 -5.45 4.62
C PHE A 590 -21.92 -6.30 5.74
N LEU A 591 -22.06 -7.60 5.49
CA LEU A 591 -22.42 -8.54 6.54
C LEU A 591 -21.37 -8.49 7.66
N PRO A 592 -21.78 -8.55 8.95
CA PRO A 592 -20.84 -8.54 10.06
C PRO A 592 -19.90 -9.77 10.03
N VAL A 593 -18.58 -9.51 10.09
CA VAL A 593 -17.52 -10.54 10.09
C VAL A 593 -16.71 -10.56 11.39
N GLY A 594 -17.25 -9.97 12.46
CA GLY A 594 -16.57 -9.80 13.74
C GLY A 594 -15.98 -8.38 13.91
N PRO A 595 -15.17 -8.16 14.97
CA PRO A 595 -14.68 -6.83 15.34
C PRO A 595 -13.63 -6.26 14.37
N PHE A 596 -13.04 -7.10 13.52
CA PHE A 596 -12.07 -6.66 12.52
C PHE A 596 -12.77 -6.44 11.18
N TYR A 597 -13.17 -5.20 10.94
CA TYR A 597 -13.92 -4.80 9.75
C TYR A 597 -13.03 -4.77 8.49
N PRO A 598 -13.57 -5.12 7.31
CA PRO A 598 -12.90 -4.84 6.05
C PRO A 598 -12.82 -3.33 5.78
N ARG A 599 -11.98 -2.91 4.83
CA ARG A 599 -12.11 -1.59 4.20
C ARG A 599 -13.12 -1.62 3.05
N ASN A 600 -13.49 -0.46 2.54
CA ASN A 600 -14.47 -0.35 1.45
C ASN A 600 -13.91 0.51 0.31
N LEU A 601 -13.76 -0.07 -0.88
CA LEU A 601 -13.43 0.68 -2.09
C LEU A 601 -14.73 0.95 -2.84
N GLN A 602 -15.12 2.22 -2.95
CA GLN A 602 -16.34 2.61 -3.64
C GLN A 602 -16.06 3.10 -5.04
N LEU A 603 -16.66 2.46 -6.04
CA LEU A 603 -16.63 2.92 -7.43
C LEU A 603 -17.68 4.01 -7.63
N ILE A 604 -17.26 5.14 -8.20
CA ILE A 604 -18.10 6.29 -8.49
C ILE A 604 -18.08 6.53 -10.01
N ASP A 605 -19.23 6.70 -10.61
CA ASP A 605 -19.37 7.22 -11.98
C ASP A 605 -19.27 8.74 -11.96
N ASN A 606 -18.44 9.29 -12.85
CA ASN A 606 -18.27 10.72 -13.03
C ASN A 606 -18.68 11.24 -14.42
N THR A 607 -19.30 10.40 -15.26
CA THR A 607 -19.69 10.76 -16.64
C THR A 607 -21.01 11.53 -16.73
N GLY A 608 -21.86 11.42 -15.70
CA GLY A 608 -23.15 12.09 -15.65
C GLY A 608 -23.07 13.54 -15.18
N GLU A 609 -24.20 14.25 -15.26
CA GLU A 609 -24.35 15.59 -14.66
C GLU A 609 -24.02 15.58 -13.16
N LYS A 610 -24.37 14.49 -12.46
CA LYS A 610 -24.06 14.24 -11.05
C LYS A 610 -23.23 12.97 -10.88
N MET A 611 -22.32 12.98 -9.92
CA MET A 611 -21.60 11.79 -9.53
C MET A 611 -22.54 10.76 -8.89
N GLN A 612 -22.27 9.47 -9.10
CA GLN A 612 -23.08 8.38 -8.54
C GLN A 612 -22.19 7.25 -8.01
N VAL A 613 -22.36 6.86 -6.75
CA VAL A 613 -21.77 5.60 -6.24
C VAL A 613 -22.41 4.42 -6.98
N LEU A 614 -21.57 3.55 -7.55
CA LEU A 614 -21.98 2.38 -8.32
C LEU A 614 -21.83 1.06 -7.55
N TYR A 615 -20.77 0.92 -6.75
CA TYR A 615 -20.39 -0.36 -6.16
C TYR A 615 -19.58 -0.20 -4.88
N ASP A 616 -19.79 -1.10 -3.91
CA ASP A 616 -19.00 -1.27 -2.69
C ASP A 616 -18.14 -2.54 -2.78
N MET A 617 -16.81 -2.39 -2.80
CA MET A 617 -15.88 -3.51 -2.79
C MET A 617 -15.28 -3.72 -1.39
N PRO A 618 -15.60 -4.81 -0.67
CA PRO A 618 -14.97 -5.11 0.60
C PRO A 618 -13.51 -5.56 0.40
N ILE A 619 -12.58 -4.95 1.13
CA ILE A 619 -11.19 -5.43 1.23
C ILE A 619 -10.97 -6.00 2.62
N GLY A 620 -10.99 -7.33 2.72
CA GLY A 620 -10.89 -8.04 4.00
C GLY A 620 -9.47 -8.34 4.49
N MET A 621 -8.44 -8.04 3.68
CA MET A 621 -7.07 -8.47 3.97
C MET A 621 -6.13 -7.37 4.46
N ALA A 622 -6.48 -6.09 4.29
CA ALA A 622 -5.72 -4.95 4.80
C ALA A 622 -6.42 -3.60 4.56
N GLU A 623 -5.70 -2.51 4.81
CA GLU A 623 -6.08 -1.15 4.44
C GLU A 623 -5.29 -0.62 3.25
N PRO A 624 -5.86 -0.61 2.03
CA PRO A 624 -5.32 0.17 0.94
C PRO A 624 -5.25 1.66 1.29
N HIS A 625 -4.08 2.25 1.11
CA HIS A 625 -3.85 3.68 1.28
C HIS A 625 -4.14 4.42 -0.01
N TYR A 626 -3.41 4.09 -1.08
CA TYR A 626 -3.54 4.68 -2.42
C TYR A 626 -3.61 3.62 -3.52
N ALA A 627 -4.04 4.03 -4.71
CA ALA A 627 -4.13 3.20 -5.91
C ALA A 627 -3.95 4.04 -7.18
N GLN A 628 -3.45 3.41 -8.24
CA GLN A 628 -3.42 4.00 -9.60
C GLN A 628 -4.20 3.12 -10.57
N ILE A 629 -4.84 3.75 -11.56
CA ILE A 629 -5.70 3.07 -12.54
C ILE A 629 -5.12 3.27 -13.94
N ILE A 630 -4.87 2.18 -14.66
CA ILE A 630 -4.25 2.15 -15.99
C ILE A 630 -5.13 1.43 -17.01
N ASP A 631 -5.12 1.90 -18.25
CA ASP A 631 -5.74 1.23 -19.39
C ASP A 631 -5.17 -0.18 -19.58
N THR A 632 -6.04 -1.18 -19.67
CA THR A 632 -5.63 -2.58 -19.92
C THR A 632 -4.74 -2.75 -21.16
N LYS A 633 -4.93 -1.88 -22.16
CA LYS A 633 -4.21 -1.89 -23.44
C LYS A 633 -2.73 -1.51 -23.34
N LEU A 634 -2.32 -0.86 -22.25
CA LEU A 634 -0.92 -0.48 -22.05
C LEU A 634 -0.09 -1.61 -21.44
N LEU A 635 -0.74 -2.52 -20.71
CA LEU A 635 -0.07 -3.67 -20.12
C LEU A 635 0.14 -4.76 -21.17
N LYS A 636 1.32 -5.38 -21.14
CA LYS A 636 1.70 -6.47 -22.05
C LYS A 636 2.18 -7.69 -21.25
N PRO A 637 1.30 -8.31 -20.43
CA PRO A 637 1.65 -9.51 -19.70
C PRO A 637 2.02 -10.65 -20.64
N ILE A 638 2.98 -11.48 -20.21
CA ILE A 638 3.28 -12.76 -20.84
C ILE A 638 2.32 -13.83 -20.31
N ASP A 639 1.96 -14.77 -21.19
CA ASP A 639 1.09 -15.90 -20.84
C ASP A 639 1.85 -17.12 -20.30
N VAL A 640 3.11 -17.26 -20.72
CA VAL A 640 4.03 -18.38 -20.45
C VAL A 640 5.44 -17.81 -20.46
N TYR A 641 6.28 -18.23 -19.52
CA TYR A 641 7.68 -17.86 -19.55
C TYR A 641 8.41 -18.55 -20.71
N PRO A 642 9.44 -17.93 -21.31
CA PRO A 642 10.40 -18.67 -22.10
C PRO A 642 10.89 -19.89 -21.32
N LYS A 643 11.26 -20.97 -22.03
CA LYS A 643 11.72 -22.19 -21.35
C LYS A 643 12.91 -21.88 -20.45
N ASN A 644 12.93 -22.51 -19.28
CA ASN A 644 14.02 -22.45 -18.32
C ASN A 644 14.28 -21.02 -17.79
N THR A 645 13.25 -20.22 -17.56
CA THR A 645 13.40 -18.83 -17.12
C THR A 645 13.63 -18.73 -15.61
N ASP A 646 14.67 -18.03 -15.21
CA ASP A 646 14.77 -17.42 -13.89
C ASP A 646 13.92 -16.15 -13.88
N VAL A 647 12.83 -16.17 -13.11
CA VAL A 647 11.86 -15.07 -13.07
C VAL A 647 12.43 -13.81 -12.44
N PHE A 648 13.44 -13.91 -11.58
CA PHE A 648 14.03 -12.73 -10.98
C PHE A 648 14.87 -12.00 -12.02
N THR A 649 15.65 -12.69 -12.84
CA THR A 649 16.46 -12.05 -13.90
C THR A 649 15.72 -11.87 -15.24
N MET A 650 14.57 -12.51 -15.41
CA MET A 650 13.81 -12.58 -16.68
C MET A 650 14.65 -13.12 -17.85
N ALA A 651 15.60 -14.01 -17.54
CA ALA A 651 16.51 -14.63 -18.48
C ALA A 651 16.56 -16.15 -18.28
N ALA A 652 17.15 -16.86 -19.24
CA ALA A 652 17.34 -18.31 -19.11
C ALA A 652 18.28 -18.63 -17.94
N ASP A 653 17.87 -19.51 -17.02
CA ASP A 653 18.74 -20.05 -15.98
C ASP A 653 19.69 -21.09 -16.62
N PRO A 654 21.02 -20.84 -16.64
CA PRO A 654 22.00 -21.78 -17.18
C PRO A 654 22.09 -23.09 -16.39
N LYS A 655 21.52 -23.13 -15.20
CA LYS A 655 21.49 -24.28 -14.28
C LYS A 655 20.07 -24.84 -14.12
N ALA A 656 19.17 -24.57 -15.07
CA ALA A 656 17.85 -25.16 -15.10
C ALA A 656 17.95 -26.69 -15.25
N PRO A 657 17.24 -27.47 -14.41
CA PRO A 657 17.08 -28.91 -14.62
C PRO A 657 16.64 -29.24 -16.04
N VAL A 658 17.35 -30.17 -16.69
CA VAL A 658 17.05 -30.58 -18.06
C VAL A 658 16.22 -31.84 -18.05
N PHE A 659 15.09 -31.81 -18.77
CA PHE A 659 14.21 -32.97 -18.88
C PHE A 659 14.97 -34.22 -19.37
N GLY A 660 14.85 -35.32 -18.64
CA GLY A 660 15.55 -36.59 -18.90
C GLY A 660 16.96 -36.71 -18.32
N LYS A 661 17.51 -35.65 -17.70
CA LYS A 661 18.84 -35.64 -17.04
C LYS A 661 18.77 -35.32 -15.54
N GLU A 662 17.58 -35.37 -14.97
CA GLU A 662 17.32 -35.06 -13.55
C GLU A 662 18.01 -36.04 -12.61
N GLY A 663 18.25 -35.62 -11.37
CA GLY A 663 18.93 -36.47 -10.41
C GLY A 663 19.32 -35.77 -9.11
N THR A 664 19.99 -36.52 -8.25
CA THR A 664 20.59 -36.03 -7.00
C THR A 664 22.11 -36.15 -7.08
N PHE A 665 22.81 -35.04 -6.89
CA PHE A 665 24.24 -34.91 -7.13
C PHE A 665 24.94 -34.41 -5.86
N ASP A 666 25.89 -35.20 -5.35
CA ASP A 666 26.75 -34.76 -4.25
C ASP A 666 27.86 -33.83 -4.77
N ARG A 667 27.93 -32.62 -4.24
CA ARG A 667 28.96 -31.61 -4.58
C ARG A 667 30.04 -31.50 -3.50
N GLY A 668 30.02 -32.37 -2.49
CA GLY A 668 30.97 -32.40 -1.38
C GLY A 668 30.49 -31.58 -0.18
N ASP A 669 30.29 -30.27 -0.35
CA ASP A 669 29.78 -29.39 0.73
C ASP A 669 28.24 -29.34 0.79
N HIS A 670 27.56 -29.73 -0.28
CA HIS A 670 26.11 -29.77 -0.38
C HIS A 670 25.63 -30.79 -1.40
N ILE A 671 24.35 -31.15 -1.30
CA ILE A 671 23.64 -31.96 -2.30
C ILE A 671 22.86 -31.03 -3.22
N VAL A 672 22.97 -31.23 -4.53
CA VAL A 672 22.12 -30.58 -5.53
C VAL A 672 21.09 -31.58 -6.02
N VAL A 673 19.82 -31.23 -5.93
CA VAL A 673 18.73 -31.98 -6.56
C VAL A 673 18.26 -31.20 -7.77
N GLU A 674 18.29 -31.82 -8.95
CA GLU A 674 17.73 -31.24 -10.17
C GLU A 674 16.44 -31.99 -10.48
N MET A 675 15.33 -31.26 -10.53
CA MET A 675 14.00 -31.80 -10.73
C MET A 675 13.28 -31.10 -11.89
N SER A 676 12.65 -31.87 -12.76
CA SER A 676 11.67 -31.37 -13.72
C SER A 676 10.26 -31.71 -13.27
N MET A 677 9.32 -30.88 -13.73
CA MET A 677 7.90 -30.98 -13.43
C MET A 677 7.13 -30.90 -14.75
N MET A 678 6.32 -31.90 -15.00
CA MET A 678 5.35 -31.96 -16.11
C MET A 678 4.06 -32.55 -15.55
N ARG A 679 2.92 -32.29 -16.19
CA ARG A 679 1.63 -32.76 -15.70
C ARG A 679 1.62 -34.21 -15.22
N SER A 680 1.31 -34.37 -13.93
CA SER A 680 1.19 -35.64 -13.21
C SER A 680 2.51 -36.31 -12.81
N GLU A 681 3.67 -35.67 -13.01
CA GLU A 681 4.97 -36.27 -12.74
C GLU A 681 5.98 -35.27 -12.15
N PHE A 682 6.56 -35.66 -11.00
CA PHE A 682 7.82 -35.12 -10.52
C PHE A 682 8.95 -36.05 -10.92
N ARG A 683 10.04 -35.52 -11.44
CA ARG A 683 11.21 -36.33 -11.79
C ARG A 683 12.49 -35.71 -11.22
N PRO A 684 13.19 -36.37 -10.27
CA PRO A 684 12.82 -37.62 -9.61
C PRO A 684 11.66 -37.46 -8.60
N ASP A 685 10.87 -38.51 -8.41
CA ASP A 685 9.81 -38.61 -7.40
C ASP A 685 10.32 -39.14 -6.04
N VAL A 686 11.55 -39.63 -5.96
CA VAL A 686 12.21 -39.98 -4.70
C VAL A 686 13.59 -39.34 -4.63
N VAL A 687 13.80 -38.51 -3.61
CA VAL A 687 15.06 -37.84 -3.31
C VAL A 687 15.65 -38.43 -2.05
N ARG A 688 16.92 -38.85 -2.07
CA ARG A 688 17.59 -39.47 -0.92
C ARG A 688 18.80 -38.65 -0.52
N VAL A 689 18.86 -38.22 0.73
CA VAL A 689 19.95 -37.41 1.29
C VAL A 689 20.38 -37.94 2.66
N LYS A 690 21.58 -37.57 3.11
CA LYS A 690 22.04 -37.89 4.47
C LYS A 690 21.56 -36.82 5.44
N ARG A 691 21.33 -37.21 6.69
CA ARG A 691 21.08 -36.26 7.78
C ARG A 691 22.20 -35.23 7.87
N GLY A 692 21.83 -33.97 8.02
CA GLY A 692 22.74 -32.83 8.12
C GLY A 692 23.24 -32.30 6.78
N SER A 693 22.88 -32.92 5.65
CA SER A 693 23.20 -32.38 4.33
C SER A 693 22.53 -31.03 4.12
N ARG A 694 23.30 -30.04 3.64
CA ARG A 694 22.76 -28.85 2.99
C ARG A 694 22.24 -29.27 1.62
N VAL A 695 20.97 -29.06 1.35
CA VAL A 695 20.29 -29.45 0.12
C VAL A 695 19.91 -28.19 -0.65
N VAL A 696 20.37 -28.11 -1.91
CA VAL A 696 19.93 -27.12 -2.89
C VAL A 696 19.11 -27.84 -3.94
N TRP A 697 17.81 -27.61 -3.96
CA TRP A 697 16.89 -28.30 -4.87
C TRP A 697 16.39 -27.32 -5.92
N ARG A 698 16.72 -27.58 -7.18
CA ARG A 698 16.32 -26.80 -8.35
C ARG A 698 15.15 -27.49 -9.03
N LEU A 699 14.10 -26.74 -9.30
CA LEU A 699 12.85 -27.22 -9.88
C LEU A 699 12.58 -26.45 -11.18
N ASN A 700 12.18 -27.16 -12.22
CA ASN A 700 11.86 -26.58 -13.53
C ASN A 700 10.50 -27.07 -14.02
N ASN A 701 9.54 -26.15 -14.19
CA ASN A 701 8.30 -26.46 -14.89
C ASN A 701 8.54 -26.44 -16.40
N VAL A 702 8.57 -27.63 -17.02
CA VAL A 702 8.87 -27.79 -18.45
C VAL A 702 7.63 -27.71 -19.34
N GLU A 703 6.45 -27.44 -18.77
CA GLU A 703 5.23 -27.18 -19.52
C GLU A 703 5.36 -25.94 -20.43
N THR A 704 4.64 -25.96 -21.54
CA THR A 704 4.56 -24.83 -22.48
C THR A 704 3.14 -24.30 -22.66
N ALA A 705 2.15 -24.97 -22.05
CA ALA A 705 0.76 -24.57 -22.15
C ALA A 705 0.44 -23.45 -21.15
N LYS A 706 -0.31 -22.44 -21.60
CA LYS A 706 -0.81 -21.37 -20.73
C LYS A 706 -1.55 -21.95 -19.53
N ASN A 707 -1.27 -21.42 -18.34
CA ASN A 707 -1.89 -21.80 -17.07
C ASN A 707 -1.65 -23.27 -16.63
N ALA A 708 -0.68 -23.98 -17.22
CA ALA A 708 -0.23 -25.29 -16.71
C ALA A 708 0.73 -25.12 -15.53
N ILE A 709 0.25 -24.47 -14.47
CA ILE A 709 1.00 -24.17 -13.25
C ILE A 709 1.18 -25.46 -12.44
N HIS A 710 2.35 -25.59 -11.83
CA HIS A 710 2.60 -26.63 -10.83
C HIS A 710 2.97 -26.00 -9.49
N GLY A 711 2.43 -26.56 -8.43
CA GLY A 711 2.86 -26.26 -7.08
C GLY A 711 3.98 -27.20 -6.63
N PHE A 712 4.66 -26.84 -5.54
CA PHE A 712 5.55 -27.74 -4.82
C PHE A 712 5.54 -27.40 -3.33
N ALA A 713 5.04 -28.32 -2.50
CA ALA A 713 5.13 -28.21 -1.05
C ALA A 713 5.91 -29.38 -0.47
N LEU A 714 6.87 -29.09 0.41
CA LEU A 714 7.65 -30.11 1.13
C LEU A 714 7.28 -30.07 2.62
N SER A 715 6.79 -31.21 3.11
CA SER A 715 6.37 -31.37 4.50
C SER A 715 7.50 -31.05 5.49
N LYS A 716 7.14 -30.47 6.65
CA LYS A 716 8.03 -30.04 7.76
C LYS A 716 8.97 -28.86 7.43
N TYR A 717 9.57 -28.82 6.26
CA TYR A 717 10.68 -27.89 5.95
C TYR A 717 10.25 -26.45 5.60
N ASN A 718 8.98 -26.09 5.81
CA ASN A 718 8.44 -24.76 5.56
C ASN A 718 8.70 -24.26 4.12
N ILE A 719 8.33 -25.08 3.14
CA ILE A 719 8.52 -24.83 1.71
C ILE A 719 7.19 -24.99 0.99
N SER A 720 6.82 -23.97 0.22
CA SER A 720 5.67 -23.92 -0.67
C SER A 720 6.03 -23.04 -1.87
N LEU A 721 5.89 -23.54 -3.09
CA LEU A 721 6.25 -22.84 -4.33
C LEU A 721 5.08 -22.89 -5.32
N SER A 722 4.93 -21.84 -6.12
CA SER A 722 4.25 -21.87 -7.42
C SER A 722 5.29 -21.81 -8.54
N LEU A 723 5.17 -22.71 -9.51
CA LEU A 723 5.99 -22.78 -10.70
C LEU A 723 5.10 -22.67 -11.93
N GLU A 724 4.99 -21.46 -12.48
CA GLU A 724 4.31 -21.21 -13.74
C GLU A 724 5.06 -21.87 -14.93
N PRO A 725 4.38 -22.14 -16.07
CA PRO A 725 5.01 -22.76 -17.24
C PRO A 725 6.30 -22.04 -17.68
N GLY A 726 7.40 -22.79 -17.76
CA GLY A 726 8.73 -22.29 -18.13
C GLY A 726 9.58 -21.75 -16.97
N LYS A 727 9.02 -21.61 -15.76
CA LYS A 727 9.71 -21.07 -14.58
C LYS A 727 10.67 -22.08 -13.96
N VAL A 728 11.82 -21.58 -13.54
CA VAL A 728 12.82 -22.26 -12.72
C VAL A 728 12.90 -21.59 -11.36
N GLU A 729 12.86 -22.40 -10.31
CA GLU A 729 13.06 -21.96 -8.93
C GLU A 729 14.02 -22.89 -8.20
N ALA A 730 14.49 -22.42 -7.06
CA ALA A 730 15.27 -23.24 -6.14
C ALA A 730 14.80 -23.08 -4.71
N ILE A 731 15.06 -24.08 -3.89
CA ILE A 731 14.93 -24.07 -2.43
C ILE A 731 16.24 -24.53 -1.81
N GLU A 732 16.53 -24.02 -0.63
CA GLU A 732 17.69 -24.42 0.15
C GLU A 732 17.32 -24.65 1.61
N PHE A 733 17.70 -25.81 2.14
CA PHE A 733 17.46 -26.19 3.54
C PHE A 733 18.48 -27.22 4.02
N VAL A 734 18.52 -27.45 5.33
CA VAL A 734 19.31 -28.52 5.94
C VAL A 734 18.38 -29.69 6.27
N ALA A 735 18.69 -30.88 5.77
CA ALA A 735 17.95 -32.11 6.08
C ALA A 735 18.32 -32.62 7.48
N ASP A 736 17.79 -31.99 8.53
CA ASP A 736 18.30 -32.08 9.91
C ASP A 736 17.84 -33.30 10.72
N GLU A 737 16.74 -33.93 10.32
CA GLU A 737 16.18 -35.11 11.01
C GLU A 737 15.93 -36.27 10.05
N PRO A 738 16.34 -37.49 10.43
CA PRO A 738 16.03 -38.70 9.67
C PRO A 738 14.52 -38.91 9.53
N GLY A 739 14.09 -39.41 8.38
CA GLY A 739 12.67 -39.65 8.11
C GLY A 739 12.33 -39.71 6.63
N VAL A 740 11.04 -39.90 6.37
CA VAL A 740 10.45 -39.87 5.03
C VAL A 740 9.43 -38.74 5.01
N TYR A 741 9.67 -37.73 4.18
CA TYR A 741 8.88 -36.51 4.11
C TYR A 741 8.22 -36.43 2.73
N PRO A 742 6.88 -36.45 2.64
CA PRO A 742 6.21 -36.30 1.37
C PRO A 742 6.33 -34.86 0.87
N TYR A 743 6.48 -34.73 -0.44
CA TYR A 743 6.22 -33.50 -1.18
C TYR A 743 5.19 -33.78 -2.27
N TYR A 744 4.41 -32.78 -2.63
CA TYR A 744 3.37 -32.93 -3.65
C TYR A 744 3.08 -31.60 -4.36
N CYS A 745 2.40 -31.70 -5.49
CA CYS A 745 1.95 -30.55 -6.24
C CYS A 745 0.76 -29.90 -5.50
N THR A 746 0.80 -28.61 -5.20
CA THR A 746 -0.31 -27.91 -4.52
C THR A 746 -1.35 -27.34 -5.50
N ASP A 747 -1.01 -27.22 -6.79
CA ASP A 747 -1.89 -26.71 -7.84
C ASP A 747 -2.56 -27.82 -8.63
N PHE A 748 -3.87 -27.71 -8.84
CA PHE A 748 -4.66 -28.70 -9.57
C PHE A 748 -4.32 -28.71 -11.07
N CYS A 749 -3.20 -29.35 -11.41
CA CYS A 749 -2.55 -29.25 -12.72
C CYS A 749 -3.04 -30.28 -13.75
N SER A 750 -3.60 -31.41 -13.31
CA SER A 750 -4.11 -32.48 -14.17
C SER A 750 -5.17 -33.31 -13.44
N ALA A 751 -5.83 -34.23 -14.16
CA ALA A 751 -6.73 -35.21 -13.55
C ALA A 751 -6.03 -36.13 -12.53
N LEU A 752 -4.71 -36.27 -12.65
CA LEU A 752 -3.84 -37.06 -11.76
C LEU A 752 -3.00 -36.17 -10.84
N HIS A 753 -3.57 -35.02 -10.44
CA HIS A 753 -2.89 -34.06 -9.57
C HIS A 753 -2.57 -34.68 -8.18
N LEU A 754 -3.45 -35.51 -7.64
CA LEU A 754 -3.23 -36.15 -6.33
C LEU A 754 -2.06 -37.15 -6.37
N GLU A 755 -1.87 -37.81 -7.51
CA GLU A 755 -0.79 -38.76 -7.76
C GLU A 755 0.56 -38.06 -8.06
N MET A 756 0.55 -36.75 -8.36
CA MET A 756 1.76 -35.95 -8.55
C MET A 756 2.39 -35.64 -7.19
N MET A 757 3.10 -36.63 -6.64
CA MET A 757 3.79 -36.57 -5.35
C MET A 757 5.19 -37.21 -5.43
N GLY A 758 5.99 -36.98 -4.40
CA GLY A 758 7.26 -37.65 -4.18
C GLY A 758 7.68 -37.71 -2.71
N TYR A 759 8.81 -38.34 -2.43
CA TYR A 759 9.36 -38.46 -1.07
C TYR A 759 10.80 -37.97 -0.97
N LEU A 760 11.05 -37.10 0.00
CA LEU A 760 12.39 -36.85 0.52
C LEU A 760 12.69 -37.86 1.62
N VAL A 761 13.73 -38.67 1.44
CA VAL A 761 14.24 -39.62 2.44
C VAL A 761 15.54 -39.08 3.02
N VAL A 762 15.54 -38.81 4.32
CA VAL A 762 16.71 -38.39 5.08
C VAL A 762 17.21 -39.59 5.89
N ALA A 763 18.40 -40.09 5.54
CA ALA A 763 19.02 -41.28 6.13
C ALA A 763 20.12 -40.93 7.15
#